data_AF-A0AAD5QVZ1-F1
#
_entry.id   AF-A0AAD5QVZ1-F1
#
_cell.length_a   1.000
_cell.length_b   1.000
_cell.length_c   1.000
_cell.angle_alpha   90.00
_cell.angle_beta   90.00
_cell.angle_gamma   90.00
#
_symmetry.space_group_name_H-M   'P 1'
#
loop_
_entity.id
_entity.type
_entity.pdbx_description
1 polymer ?
#
loop_
_entity_poly.entity_id
_entity_poly.type
_entity_poly.pdbx_seq_one_letter_code
_entity_poly.pdbx_strand_id
1 'polypeptide(L)'
;MIVDLVSAARQADWDRARELLFHHWGSECPKLYAPNPEHPWEIAEDEKHIDTALFVPLAGAFCADSSVTDSSLRPLIDQTGFSGEKHRTGQICGHVFKSGELTYSCKDCATDATCVMCHECFHLSVHKAHKYKMHTSNGAGYCDCGDKDAWSSGYACKLHELNEDDNIPFSLPESMETRLRGLTCLILQYSTKLICWDKADVLPLSLSLMTVEKPEVSTVAPYVTVLYNDETHTYETVIRALEMFIHCTKDQAMLIATIVDREGRSSVKVGAKLDCERVKSDIQRRTLRDVNRRTEKTGPLDVKVMDGALVAHQNHAIAVLSWLNSQIDAFLGDVLLNTVVEKDNDGRNEGEETILVRLLRFDKKMWKSARANTHQMLMKTVLMNFDQKVSFSKTFLEHYEDIYAEFIDDDHDIDISVVSLTVQFLTVPSIARRLITEDGAMQTIFSSLLKHTDQFAREPKDVLSRFDFAKHTFPVTVRRGMHMMRDLGYILTCVPSEENWNDQLREQFILGCHSLLRFLYRLQGMDEVKRQSVEHQVWELEWETAFNIQLRIQDILGYVIAWTRADRATHRAMFRLCLVSLMHHTPSTFEEPAGATHTVVEVNGESTVVIPFDVLRGAVSIHQPLWRLAAGLFTANNDLLHFLCSPETTNLSDDEINTRQQVRKMASTLYEMPLRVLVLCAQAHAQLWRRNGFSLVNQIHNYYSPLCRTEMFDRDLLMMQVGAAIRPPTDFLLHIICRFRLIQWADQCGDCASKQSTPFGKMEPEETGKIIVILAEEMLHLLIMIVGERYYPGVGKCTFTERMQREVVHVLCTGPQPFSHIQKRMSHDPMVERISLHEVVNSVANFVKPTSTSAGQFHLKDTLLSEYNPFFYHYSKSDLSQAEQYQQKVRLKLSRKLQACPPPIPCKFEPFFIPVRNILKTPCLIKILKLVLDRTGKRSRFSSDRLLHRALYLIGMALHEQAQDLQGFPFIEISAKEELLQSLESLAGSSEVASHADLLWWTIQNYKEIQRLSATGHTTEKRKKV
;
A
#
# COMPACT_ATOMS: atom_id res chain seq x y z
N MET A 1 -3.20 5.56 -57.85
CA MET A 1 -3.25 5.44 -56.37
C MET A 1 -2.18 6.30 -55.69
N ILE A 2 -0.89 5.92 -55.65
CA ILE A 2 0.15 6.70 -54.92
C ILE A 2 0.19 8.17 -55.37
N VAL A 3 0.19 8.42 -56.69
CA VAL A 3 0.19 9.79 -57.25
C VAL A 3 -1.04 10.59 -56.81
N ASP A 4 -2.22 9.98 -56.84
CA ASP A 4 -3.49 10.63 -56.48
C ASP A 4 -3.56 10.91 -54.97
N LEU A 5 -3.07 9.97 -54.16
CA LEU A 5 -3.00 10.10 -52.70
C LEU A 5 -2.02 11.19 -52.29
N VAL A 6 -0.83 11.24 -52.90
CA VAL A 6 0.16 12.31 -52.70
C VAL A 6 -0.42 13.67 -53.11
N SER A 7 -1.17 13.72 -54.21
CA SER A 7 -1.85 14.95 -54.64
C SER A 7 -2.91 15.41 -53.62
N ALA A 8 -3.77 14.51 -53.16
CA ALA A 8 -4.80 14.82 -52.16
C ALA A 8 -4.16 15.29 -50.84
N ALA A 9 -3.11 14.61 -50.38
CA ALA A 9 -2.38 14.98 -49.17
C ALA A 9 -1.66 16.35 -49.28
N ARG A 10 -1.14 16.70 -50.46
CA ARG A 10 -0.56 18.03 -50.73
C ARG A 10 -1.60 19.15 -50.71
N GLN A 11 -2.83 18.85 -51.10
CA GLN A 11 -3.94 19.80 -51.16
C GLN A 11 -4.75 19.85 -49.85
N ALA A 12 -4.41 19.01 -48.86
CA ALA A 12 -5.18 18.81 -47.64
C ALA A 12 -6.65 18.40 -47.87
N ASP A 13 -6.91 17.67 -48.98
CA ASP A 13 -8.23 17.08 -49.28
C ASP A 13 -8.37 15.74 -48.55
N TRP A 14 -8.79 15.81 -47.28
CA TRP A 14 -8.86 14.66 -46.38
C TRP A 14 -9.97 13.68 -46.74
N ASP A 15 -11.08 14.16 -47.30
CA ASP A 15 -12.17 13.29 -47.77
C ASP A 15 -11.71 12.44 -48.95
N ARG A 16 -11.02 13.05 -49.92
CA ARG A 16 -10.47 12.31 -51.06
C ARG A 16 -9.33 11.38 -50.64
N ALA A 17 -8.42 11.83 -49.76
CA ALA A 17 -7.35 10.99 -49.26
C ALA A 17 -7.89 9.75 -48.51
N ARG A 18 -8.93 9.95 -47.70
CA ARG A 18 -9.65 8.88 -47.00
C ARG A 18 -10.27 7.89 -47.97
N GLU A 19 -11.01 8.36 -48.97
CA GLU A 19 -11.65 7.51 -49.97
C GLU A 19 -10.61 6.63 -50.68
N LEU A 20 -9.51 7.23 -51.13
CA LEU A 20 -8.41 6.53 -51.80
C LEU A 20 -7.76 5.46 -50.89
N LEU A 21 -7.47 5.81 -49.64
CA LEU A 21 -6.85 4.89 -48.68
C LEU A 21 -7.79 3.74 -48.32
N PHE A 22 -9.04 4.04 -47.96
CA PHE A 22 -9.98 3.04 -47.48
C PHE A 22 -10.42 2.11 -48.61
N HIS A 23 -10.55 2.63 -49.84
CA HIS A 23 -10.79 1.80 -51.02
C HIS A 23 -9.61 0.87 -51.31
N HIS A 24 -8.38 1.40 -51.31
CA HIS A 24 -7.17 0.59 -51.53
C HIS A 24 -7.00 -0.49 -50.46
N TRP A 25 -7.16 -0.14 -49.19
CA TRP A 25 -7.12 -1.10 -48.09
C TRP A 25 -8.26 -2.11 -48.17
N GLY A 26 -9.47 -1.69 -48.56
CA GLY A 26 -10.62 -2.56 -48.76
C GLY A 26 -10.39 -3.65 -49.81
N SER A 27 -9.64 -3.37 -50.86
CA SER A 27 -9.33 -4.35 -51.91
C SER A 27 -8.09 -5.19 -51.62
N GLU A 28 -7.04 -4.60 -51.04
CA GLU A 28 -5.73 -5.25 -50.91
C GLU A 28 -5.54 -5.97 -49.57
N CYS A 29 -6.05 -5.43 -48.45
CA CYS A 29 -5.85 -6.06 -47.13
C CYS A 29 -6.39 -7.50 -47.07
N PRO A 30 -7.62 -7.80 -47.58
CA PRO A 30 -8.13 -9.17 -47.57
C PRO A 30 -7.30 -10.17 -48.40
N LYS A 31 -6.48 -9.69 -49.35
CA LYS A 31 -5.57 -10.53 -50.14
C LYS A 31 -4.24 -10.72 -49.41
N LEU A 32 -3.66 -9.62 -48.94
CA LEU A 32 -2.32 -9.57 -48.38
C LEU A 32 -2.21 -10.14 -46.96
N TYR A 33 -3.24 -9.92 -46.13
CA TYR A 33 -3.31 -10.46 -44.77
C TYR A 33 -4.22 -11.71 -44.68
N ALA A 34 -4.48 -12.37 -45.80
CA ALA A 34 -5.22 -13.62 -45.82
C ALA A 34 -4.46 -14.70 -45.02
N PRO A 35 -5.11 -15.38 -44.04
CA PRO A 35 -4.46 -16.47 -43.34
C PRO A 35 -4.18 -17.65 -44.29
N ASN A 36 -3.04 -18.32 -44.12
CA ASN A 36 -2.67 -19.45 -44.95
C ASN A 36 -3.66 -20.64 -44.73
N PRO A 37 -4.28 -21.21 -45.78
CA PRO A 37 -5.23 -22.32 -45.63
C PRO A 37 -4.65 -23.59 -44.99
N GLU A 38 -3.36 -23.88 -45.19
CA GLU A 38 -2.66 -25.06 -44.64
C GLU A 38 -2.08 -24.76 -43.25
N HIS A 39 -1.62 -23.53 -43.03
CA HIS A 39 -1.06 -23.05 -41.76
C HIS A 39 -1.79 -21.78 -41.29
N PRO A 40 -3.03 -21.89 -40.76
CA PRO A 40 -3.86 -20.72 -40.43
C PRO A 40 -3.22 -19.65 -39.55
N TRP A 41 -2.24 -20.01 -38.72
CA TRP A 41 -1.51 -19.10 -37.84
C TRP A 41 -0.44 -18.26 -38.55
N GLU A 42 -0.20 -18.48 -39.85
CA GLU A 42 0.73 -17.73 -40.69
C GLU A 42 -0.01 -16.89 -41.75
N ILE A 43 0.62 -15.80 -42.18
CA ILE A 43 0.17 -15.01 -43.33
C ILE A 43 0.75 -15.64 -44.60
N ALA A 44 -0.06 -15.75 -45.65
CA ALA A 44 0.34 -16.43 -46.89
C ALA A 44 1.35 -15.65 -47.75
N GLU A 45 1.42 -14.32 -47.57
CA GLU A 45 2.23 -13.39 -48.36
C GLU A 45 3.53 -12.97 -47.66
N ASP A 46 4.54 -12.57 -48.45
CA ASP A 46 5.83 -12.08 -47.96
C ASP A 46 5.74 -10.65 -47.41
N GLU A 47 6.42 -10.37 -46.29
CA GLU A 47 6.44 -9.06 -45.63
C GLU A 47 6.85 -7.94 -46.60
N LYS A 48 7.80 -8.19 -47.51
CA LYS A 48 8.23 -7.21 -48.52
C LYS A 48 7.13 -6.79 -49.48
N HIS A 49 6.26 -7.74 -49.83
CA HIS A 49 5.13 -7.47 -50.72
C HIS A 49 4.09 -6.60 -50.00
N ILE A 50 3.79 -6.94 -48.74
CA ILE A 50 2.90 -6.15 -47.88
C ILE A 50 3.42 -4.72 -47.71
N ASP A 51 4.72 -4.56 -47.43
CA ASP A 51 5.39 -3.27 -47.30
C ASP A 51 5.24 -2.42 -48.57
N THR A 52 5.53 -3.01 -49.72
CA THR A 52 5.46 -2.32 -51.02
C THR A 52 4.03 -1.90 -51.36
N ALA A 53 3.04 -2.76 -51.07
CA ALA A 53 1.65 -2.53 -51.46
C ALA A 53 0.88 -1.58 -50.53
N LEU A 54 1.18 -1.59 -49.22
CA LEU A 54 0.39 -0.88 -48.22
C LEU A 54 1.12 0.27 -47.54
N PHE A 55 2.44 0.16 -47.32
CA PHE A 55 3.20 1.13 -46.54
C PHE A 55 3.98 2.14 -47.40
N VAL A 56 4.52 1.74 -48.55
CA VAL A 56 5.16 2.68 -49.51
C VAL A 56 4.19 3.78 -49.98
N PRO A 57 2.91 3.51 -50.30
CA PRO A 57 1.93 4.56 -50.59
C PRO A 57 1.75 5.57 -49.48
N LEU A 58 1.74 5.10 -48.22
CA LEU A 58 1.65 5.97 -47.04
C LEU A 58 2.92 6.80 -46.91
N ALA A 59 4.10 6.19 -46.99
CA ALA A 59 5.38 6.88 -46.93
C ALA A 59 5.48 8.00 -47.97
N GLY A 60 5.05 7.71 -49.21
CA GLY A 60 4.95 8.71 -50.27
C GLY A 60 4.01 9.86 -49.94
N ALA A 61 2.83 9.57 -49.37
CA ALA A 61 1.87 10.60 -48.95
C ALA A 61 2.43 11.50 -47.82
N PHE A 62 3.08 10.91 -46.81
CA PHE A 62 3.73 11.66 -45.71
C PHE A 62 4.86 12.55 -46.23
N CYS A 63 5.75 11.99 -47.08
CA CYS A 63 6.86 12.71 -47.70
C CYS A 63 6.39 13.70 -48.79
N ALA A 64 5.11 13.66 -49.18
CA ALA A 64 4.57 14.34 -50.34
C ALA A 64 5.39 14.07 -51.62
N ASP A 65 5.83 12.82 -51.83
CA ASP A 65 6.64 12.39 -52.97
C ASP A 65 6.16 11.02 -53.45
N SER A 66 5.73 10.95 -54.72
CA SER A 66 5.26 9.69 -55.32
C SER A 66 6.39 8.79 -55.85
N SER A 67 7.64 9.23 -55.78
CA SER A 67 8.82 8.46 -56.23
C SER A 67 9.48 7.64 -55.11
N VAL A 68 8.93 7.70 -53.89
CA VAL A 68 9.39 6.92 -52.74
C VAL A 68 9.23 5.42 -53.03
N THR A 69 10.29 4.65 -52.74
CA THR A 69 10.34 3.19 -52.95
C THR A 69 10.49 2.40 -51.64
N ASP A 70 10.74 3.10 -50.53
CA ASP A 70 10.90 2.54 -49.20
C ASP A 70 9.71 2.95 -48.31
N SER A 71 9.32 2.09 -47.36
CA SER A 71 8.24 2.36 -46.41
C SER A 71 8.68 3.28 -45.26
N SER A 72 9.95 3.67 -45.21
CA SER A 72 10.48 4.55 -44.16
C SER A 72 10.20 6.04 -44.39
N LEU A 73 9.93 6.76 -43.29
CA LEU A 73 9.83 8.22 -43.27
C LEU A 73 11.19 8.93 -43.05
N ARG A 74 12.31 8.22 -43.17
CA ARG A 74 13.67 8.79 -43.12
C ARG A 74 13.86 10.04 -43.99
N PRO A 75 13.39 10.09 -45.26
CA PRO A 75 13.55 11.29 -46.08
C PRO A 75 12.87 12.51 -45.48
N LEU A 76 11.70 12.34 -44.86
CA LEU A 76 10.99 13.40 -44.15
C LEU A 76 11.74 13.78 -42.87
N ILE A 77 12.23 12.80 -42.11
CA ILE A 77 13.03 13.00 -40.89
C ILE A 77 14.31 13.80 -41.18
N ASP A 78 15.04 13.44 -42.23
CA ASP A 78 16.28 14.10 -42.64
C ASP A 78 16.03 15.54 -43.14
N GLN A 79 14.91 15.76 -43.85
CA GLN A 79 14.51 17.10 -44.34
C GLN A 79 14.07 18.06 -43.24
N THR A 80 13.47 17.52 -42.17
CA THR A 80 12.89 18.30 -41.08
C THR A 80 13.83 18.43 -39.89
N GLY A 81 14.88 17.61 -39.79
CA GLY A 81 15.65 17.48 -38.56
C GLY A 81 14.87 16.80 -37.43
N PHE A 82 13.76 16.09 -37.75
CA PHE A 82 13.05 15.24 -36.80
C PHE A 82 13.89 14.00 -36.47
N SER A 83 15.06 14.13 -35.84
CA SER A 83 15.75 12.91 -35.39
C SER A 83 14.82 12.16 -34.43
N GLY A 84 14.53 10.89 -34.75
CA GLY A 84 14.07 9.90 -33.78
C GLY A 84 15.19 9.46 -32.82
N GLU A 85 16.36 10.11 -32.91
CA GLU A 85 17.46 9.92 -31.97
C GLU A 85 17.17 10.65 -30.65
N LYS A 86 17.29 9.90 -29.56
CA LYS A 86 16.97 10.22 -28.16
C LYS A 86 17.86 11.31 -27.53
N HIS A 87 18.48 12.17 -28.34
CA HIS A 87 19.58 13.05 -27.94
C HIS A 87 19.26 14.54 -28.19
N ARG A 88 18.07 14.99 -27.75
CA ARG A 88 17.72 16.42 -27.79
C ARG A 88 17.99 17.07 -26.43
N THR A 89 18.79 18.13 -26.45
CA THR A 89 19.05 18.97 -25.27
C THR A 89 17.74 19.56 -24.78
N GLY A 90 17.53 19.52 -23.46
CA GLY A 90 16.33 20.06 -22.81
C GLY A 90 15.02 19.31 -22.98
N GLN A 91 15.04 18.10 -23.55
CA GLN A 91 13.87 17.21 -23.57
C GLN A 91 14.06 16.00 -22.64
N ILE A 92 12.94 15.39 -22.25
CA ILE A 92 12.95 14.13 -21.49
C ILE A 92 13.45 13.01 -22.41
N CYS A 93 14.32 12.15 -21.89
CA CYS A 93 14.90 11.01 -22.61
C CYS A 93 13.82 10.06 -23.15
N GLY A 94 12.82 9.72 -22.33
CA GLY A 94 11.64 8.96 -22.77
C GLY A 94 11.94 7.56 -23.29
N HIS A 95 13.13 7.01 -23.02
CA HIS A 95 13.47 5.67 -23.48
C HIS A 95 12.55 4.65 -22.82
N VAL A 96 11.58 4.13 -23.60
CA VAL A 96 10.72 3.02 -23.20
C VAL A 96 11.56 1.77 -23.02
N PHE A 97 11.51 1.16 -21.84
CA PHE A 97 12.33 0.01 -21.49
C PHE A 97 11.83 -1.27 -22.16
N LYS A 98 12.75 -2.18 -22.49
CA LYS A 98 12.42 -3.53 -22.93
C LYS A 98 12.37 -4.49 -21.73
N SER A 99 11.61 -5.57 -21.85
CA SER A 99 11.62 -6.64 -20.85
C SER A 99 13.02 -7.23 -20.72
N GLY A 100 13.51 -7.35 -19.48
CA GLY A 100 14.88 -7.78 -19.18
C GLY A 100 15.92 -6.66 -19.17
N GLU A 101 15.58 -5.42 -19.57
CA GLU A 101 16.51 -4.30 -19.58
C GLU A 101 16.82 -3.79 -18.17
N LEU A 102 18.06 -3.35 -17.92
CA LEU A 102 18.47 -2.80 -16.63
C LEU A 102 18.09 -1.33 -16.49
N THR A 103 17.43 -1.01 -15.38
CA THR A 103 17.06 0.36 -14.98
C THR A 103 17.74 0.76 -13.68
N TYR A 104 17.98 2.05 -13.51
CA TYR A 104 18.76 2.62 -12.41
C TYR A 104 17.94 3.66 -11.64
N SER A 105 17.74 3.46 -10.34
CA SER A 105 17.05 4.42 -9.47
C SER A 105 18.02 4.98 -8.44
N CYS A 106 18.24 6.30 -8.46
CA CYS A 106 19.01 7.00 -7.43
C CYS A 106 18.21 7.04 -6.12
N LYS A 107 18.83 6.70 -4.99
CA LYS A 107 18.21 6.77 -3.66
C LYS A 107 18.40 8.10 -2.95
N ASP A 108 19.33 8.92 -3.45
CA ASP A 108 19.63 10.22 -2.86
C ASP A 108 18.86 11.37 -3.55
N CYS A 109 18.47 11.21 -4.82
CA CYS A 109 17.89 12.29 -5.63
C CYS A 109 16.49 12.02 -6.21
N ALA A 110 16.05 10.76 -6.28
CA ALA A 110 14.73 10.47 -6.82
C ALA A 110 13.65 11.05 -5.88
N THR A 111 12.59 11.63 -6.47
CA THR A 111 11.45 12.14 -5.70
C THR A 111 10.60 11.02 -5.12
N ASP A 112 10.54 9.86 -5.80
CA ASP A 112 9.91 8.64 -5.32
C ASP A 112 10.61 7.34 -5.80
N ALA A 113 10.06 6.18 -5.46
CA ALA A 113 10.66 4.88 -5.76
C ALA A 113 10.48 4.41 -7.22
N THR A 114 9.67 5.11 -8.00
CA THR A 114 9.34 4.81 -9.40
C THR A 114 10.28 5.50 -10.38
N CYS A 115 11.03 6.52 -9.96
CA CYS A 115 11.97 7.23 -10.82
C CYS A 115 13.13 6.33 -11.29
N VAL A 116 13.34 6.28 -12.60
CA VAL A 116 14.29 5.37 -13.25
C VAL A 116 15.04 6.02 -14.41
N MET A 117 16.33 5.71 -14.51
CA MET A 117 17.17 6.06 -15.65
C MET A 117 17.54 4.83 -16.47
N CYS A 118 17.65 5.00 -17.80
CA CYS A 118 18.31 4.02 -18.66
C CYS A 118 19.82 4.00 -18.39
N HIS A 119 20.49 2.95 -18.87
CA HIS A 119 21.92 2.77 -18.70
C HIS A 119 22.74 4.00 -19.15
N GLU A 120 22.46 4.54 -20.34
CA GLU A 120 23.20 5.67 -20.90
C GLU A 120 23.04 6.94 -20.06
N CYS A 121 21.81 7.34 -19.78
CA CYS A 121 21.51 8.53 -18.95
C CYS A 121 22.12 8.41 -17.56
N PHE A 122 22.07 7.23 -16.94
CA PHE A 122 22.67 7.00 -15.65
C PHE A 122 24.19 7.24 -15.66
N HIS A 123 24.91 6.68 -16.64
CA HIS A 123 26.36 6.84 -16.76
C HIS A 123 26.82 8.27 -17.09
N LEU A 124 25.96 9.04 -17.75
CA LEU A 124 26.21 10.43 -18.12
C LEU A 124 25.68 11.46 -17.10
N SER A 125 24.91 11.02 -16.11
CA SER A 125 24.41 11.88 -15.02
C SER A 125 25.35 11.90 -13.82
N VAL A 126 25.04 12.77 -12.86
CA VAL A 126 25.70 12.83 -11.55
C VAL A 126 25.37 11.63 -10.66
N HIS A 127 24.25 10.95 -10.91
CA HIS A 127 23.73 9.89 -10.04
C HIS A 127 24.58 8.63 -9.98
N LYS A 128 25.49 8.42 -10.95
CA LYS A 128 26.47 7.33 -10.87
C LYS A 128 27.39 7.39 -9.65
N ALA A 129 27.55 8.58 -9.06
CA ALA A 129 28.34 8.80 -7.86
C ALA A 129 27.50 8.72 -6.57
N HIS A 130 26.19 8.55 -6.69
CA HIS A 130 25.24 8.49 -5.58
C HIS A 130 24.93 7.03 -5.20
N LYS A 131 24.14 6.81 -4.14
CA LYS A 131 23.58 5.50 -3.87
C LYS A 131 22.45 5.23 -4.86
N TYR A 132 22.47 4.07 -5.49
CA TYR A 132 21.46 3.67 -6.45
C TYR A 132 21.09 2.20 -6.29
N LYS A 133 19.94 1.82 -6.87
CA LYS A 133 19.49 0.45 -6.99
C LYS A 133 19.28 0.11 -8.46
N MET A 134 19.70 -1.08 -8.85
CA MET A 134 19.46 -1.64 -10.18
C MET A 134 18.24 -2.56 -10.15
N HIS A 135 17.40 -2.44 -11.16
CA HIS A 135 16.22 -3.26 -11.37
C HIS A 135 16.22 -3.80 -12.79
N THR A 136 15.59 -4.96 -12.97
CA THR A 136 15.27 -5.48 -14.31
C THR A 136 13.86 -5.03 -14.64
N SER A 137 13.68 -4.33 -15.76
CA SER A 137 12.38 -3.90 -16.23
C SER A 137 11.59 -5.07 -16.79
N ASN A 138 10.28 -5.07 -16.55
CA ASN A 138 9.34 -5.99 -17.22
C ASN A 138 8.94 -5.50 -18.62
N GLY A 139 9.48 -4.36 -19.08
CA GLY A 139 9.11 -3.72 -20.35
C GLY A 139 8.02 -2.65 -20.22
N ALA A 140 7.71 -2.23 -18.99
CA ALA A 140 6.78 -1.15 -18.69
C ALA A 140 7.52 0.08 -18.16
N GLY A 141 7.16 1.27 -18.64
CA GLY A 141 7.74 2.57 -18.25
C GLY A 141 8.85 3.08 -19.17
N TYR A 142 9.27 4.32 -18.94
CA TYR A 142 10.31 5.01 -19.72
C TYR A 142 11.32 5.75 -18.82
N CYS A 143 12.43 6.18 -19.39
CA CYS A 143 13.48 6.90 -18.66
C CYS A 143 13.08 8.34 -18.30
N ASP A 144 13.18 8.69 -17.02
CA ASP A 144 12.82 10.00 -16.45
C ASP A 144 13.93 11.07 -16.54
N CYS A 145 15.02 10.79 -17.25
CA CYS A 145 16.09 11.77 -17.42
C CYS A 145 15.57 12.98 -18.21
N GLY A 146 15.75 14.19 -17.70
CA GLY A 146 15.21 15.44 -18.25
C GLY A 146 13.90 15.88 -17.61
N ASP A 147 13.23 15.03 -16.81
CA ASP A 147 12.02 15.39 -16.08
C ASP A 147 12.38 16.07 -14.75
N LYS A 148 12.01 17.35 -14.60
CA LYS A 148 12.29 18.14 -13.40
C LYS A 148 11.49 17.68 -12.17
N ASP A 149 10.38 16.98 -12.38
CA ASP A 149 9.51 16.49 -11.31
C ASP A 149 9.99 15.13 -10.74
N ALA A 150 10.82 14.39 -11.49
CA ALA A 150 11.34 13.08 -11.08
C ALA A 150 12.58 13.15 -10.16
N TRP A 151 13.27 14.29 -10.13
CA TRP A 151 14.55 14.42 -9.41
C TRP A 151 14.64 15.72 -8.61
N SER A 152 15.03 15.61 -7.34
CA SER A 152 15.29 16.77 -6.47
C SER A 152 16.53 17.57 -6.86
N SER A 153 17.48 16.93 -7.56
CA SER A 153 18.69 17.54 -8.12
C SER A 153 19.23 16.66 -9.24
N GLY A 154 20.00 17.23 -10.18
CA GLY A 154 20.60 16.47 -11.28
C GLY A 154 19.59 15.90 -12.28
N TYR A 155 18.48 16.61 -12.51
CA TYR A 155 17.32 16.11 -13.26
C TYR A 155 17.62 15.66 -14.70
N ALA A 156 18.70 16.14 -15.31
CA ALA A 156 19.12 15.77 -16.65
C ALA A 156 20.57 15.26 -16.66
N CYS A 157 20.86 14.33 -17.58
CA CYS A 157 22.22 13.95 -17.92
C CYS A 157 22.81 14.96 -18.92
N LYS A 158 24.12 14.84 -19.21
CA LYS A 158 24.82 15.74 -20.15
C LYS A 158 24.22 15.81 -21.56
N LEU A 159 23.41 14.83 -21.98
CA LEU A 159 22.75 14.81 -23.29
C LEU A 159 21.38 15.52 -23.27
N HIS A 160 20.75 15.61 -22.10
CA HIS A 160 19.40 16.14 -21.93
C HIS A 160 19.36 17.46 -21.16
N GLU A 161 20.51 17.93 -20.69
CA GLU A 161 20.65 19.23 -20.04
C GLU A 161 20.40 20.36 -21.07
N LEU A 162 19.70 21.41 -20.64
CA LEU A 162 19.45 22.60 -21.47
C LEU A 162 20.74 23.40 -21.63
N ASN A 163 21.20 23.63 -22.86
CA ASN A 163 22.23 24.63 -23.15
C ASN A 163 21.57 25.97 -23.48
N GLU A 164 22.10 27.08 -22.95
CA GLU A 164 21.55 28.44 -23.16
C GLU A 164 21.52 28.87 -24.65
N ASP A 165 22.32 28.23 -25.51
CA ASP A 165 22.44 28.51 -26.94
C ASP A 165 21.41 27.75 -27.83
N ASP A 166 20.67 26.77 -27.31
CA ASP A 166 19.77 25.88 -28.08
C ASP A 166 18.29 26.34 -28.09
N ASN A 167 18.01 27.59 -27.72
CA ASN A 167 16.66 28.08 -27.44
C ASN A 167 15.85 28.53 -28.69
N ILE A 168 15.83 27.71 -29.75
CA ILE A 168 14.97 27.93 -30.92
C ILE A 168 13.83 26.90 -30.88
N PRO A 169 12.57 27.32 -30.64
CA PRO A 169 11.42 26.43 -30.76
C PRO A 169 11.37 25.84 -32.16
N PHE A 170 11.50 24.53 -32.26
CA PHE A 170 11.33 23.84 -33.53
C PHE A 170 9.87 23.97 -33.99
N SER A 171 9.64 24.72 -35.07
CA SER A 171 8.32 24.88 -35.69
C SER A 171 8.33 24.31 -37.10
N LEU A 172 7.38 23.43 -37.43
CA LEU A 172 7.20 22.97 -38.80
C LEU A 172 6.52 24.02 -39.68
N PRO A 173 6.75 23.96 -41.01
CA PRO A 173 5.89 24.65 -41.96
C PRO A 173 4.43 24.19 -41.82
N GLU A 174 3.49 25.13 -41.78
CA GLU A 174 2.05 24.87 -41.58
C GLU A 174 1.46 23.83 -42.55
N SER A 175 1.88 23.87 -43.81
CA SER A 175 1.43 22.92 -44.84
C SER A 175 1.94 21.49 -44.61
N MET A 176 3.10 21.35 -43.96
CA MET A 176 3.65 20.06 -43.57
C MET A 176 2.94 19.55 -42.32
N GLU A 177 2.79 20.38 -41.30
CA GLU A 177 2.06 20.03 -40.07
C GLU A 177 0.63 19.58 -40.36
N THR A 178 -0.11 20.35 -41.16
CA THR A 178 -1.46 20.01 -41.61
C THR A 178 -1.48 18.64 -42.30
N ARG A 179 -0.46 18.35 -43.13
CA ARG A 179 -0.35 17.08 -43.84
C ARG A 179 -0.10 15.90 -42.91
N LEU A 180 0.89 16.02 -42.02
CA LEU A 180 1.24 14.97 -41.06
C LEU A 180 0.06 14.68 -40.14
N ARG A 181 -0.60 15.73 -39.64
CA ARG A 181 -1.76 15.62 -38.75
C ARG A 181 -2.95 14.95 -39.45
N GLY A 182 -3.27 15.35 -40.67
CA GLY A 182 -4.39 14.79 -41.44
C GLY A 182 -4.20 13.31 -41.77
N LEU A 183 -3.03 12.91 -42.26
CA LEU A 183 -2.74 11.49 -42.55
C LEU A 183 -2.73 10.64 -41.27
N THR A 184 -2.15 11.16 -40.19
CA THR A 184 -2.15 10.51 -38.87
C THR A 184 -3.58 10.29 -38.36
N CYS A 185 -4.44 11.30 -38.49
CA CYS A 185 -5.85 11.23 -38.13
C CYS A 185 -6.56 10.08 -38.88
N LEU A 186 -6.38 9.98 -40.20
CA LEU A 186 -7.00 8.92 -41.01
C LEU A 186 -6.55 7.52 -40.59
N ILE A 187 -5.25 7.34 -40.31
CA ILE A 187 -4.70 6.06 -39.82
C ILE A 187 -5.28 5.70 -38.46
N LEU A 188 -5.31 6.64 -37.52
CA LEU A 188 -5.82 6.40 -36.17
C LEU A 188 -7.33 6.15 -36.16
N GLN A 189 -8.11 6.85 -37.00
CA GLN A 189 -9.54 6.59 -37.16
C GLN A 189 -9.79 5.18 -37.72
N TYR A 190 -9.10 4.80 -38.78
CA TYR A 190 -9.19 3.45 -39.36
C TYR A 190 -8.82 2.37 -38.33
N SER A 191 -7.68 2.53 -37.67
CA SER A 191 -7.13 1.51 -36.80
C SER A 191 -7.94 1.36 -35.52
N THR A 192 -8.27 2.46 -34.84
CA THR A 192 -9.14 2.48 -33.65
C THR A 192 -10.49 1.85 -33.96
N LYS A 193 -11.09 2.16 -35.12
CA LYS A 193 -12.38 1.58 -35.51
C LYS A 193 -12.34 0.06 -35.60
N LEU A 194 -11.27 -0.51 -36.17
CA LEU A 194 -11.13 -1.95 -36.39
C LEU A 194 -10.71 -2.73 -35.14
N ILE A 195 -9.80 -2.19 -34.33
CA ILE A 195 -9.37 -2.86 -33.10
C ILE A 195 -10.45 -2.80 -32.01
N CYS A 196 -11.29 -1.76 -32.01
CA CYS A 196 -12.43 -1.63 -31.10
C CYS A 196 -13.75 -2.16 -31.69
N TRP A 197 -13.70 -2.87 -32.82
CA TRP A 197 -14.90 -3.43 -33.48
C TRP A 197 -15.43 -4.65 -32.72
N ASP A 198 -16.71 -4.63 -32.36
CA ASP A 198 -17.34 -5.66 -31.52
C ASP A 198 -18.04 -6.79 -32.29
N LYS A 199 -18.32 -6.60 -33.59
CA LYS A 199 -19.03 -7.58 -34.42
C LYS A 199 -18.06 -8.54 -35.12
N ALA A 200 -18.30 -9.84 -34.99
CA ALA A 200 -17.45 -10.86 -35.59
C ALA A 200 -17.76 -11.16 -37.08
N ASP A 201 -19.02 -11.01 -37.48
CA ASP A 201 -19.55 -11.48 -38.77
C ASP A 201 -19.76 -10.37 -39.82
N VAL A 202 -19.46 -9.11 -39.48
CA VAL A 202 -19.78 -7.94 -40.32
C VAL A 202 -18.62 -6.97 -40.35
N LEU A 203 -18.24 -6.52 -41.55
CA LEU A 203 -17.29 -5.44 -41.75
C LEU A 203 -17.95 -4.07 -41.49
N PRO A 204 -17.22 -3.08 -40.96
CA PRO A 204 -17.71 -1.70 -40.87
C PRO A 204 -18.28 -1.20 -42.21
N LEU A 205 -19.39 -0.46 -42.18
CA LEU A 205 -20.09 0.04 -43.37
C LEU A 205 -19.18 0.82 -44.34
N SER A 206 -18.23 1.57 -43.79
CA SER A 206 -17.21 2.32 -44.54
C SER A 206 -16.28 1.44 -45.39
N LEU A 207 -16.21 0.14 -45.08
CA LEU A 207 -15.45 -0.87 -45.82
C LEU A 207 -16.37 -1.86 -46.57
N SER A 208 -17.59 -2.09 -46.05
CA SER A 208 -18.58 -3.02 -46.62
C SER A 208 -19.19 -2.59 -47.96
N LEU A 209 -19.31 -1.29 -48.23
CA LEU A 209 -19.85 -0.79 -49.50
C LEU A 209 -18.89 -0.96 -50.70
N MET A 210 -17.64 -1.39 -50.43
CA MET A 210 -16.55 -1.35 -51.41
C MET A 210 -16.10 -2.74 -51.90
N THR A 211 -16.70 -3.83 -51.41
CA THR A 211 -16.55 -5.16 -52.02
C THR A 211 -17.43 -5.25 -53.27
N VAL A 212 -16.97 -4.68 -54.38
CA VAL A 212 -17.54 -4.87 -55.71
C VAL A 212 -17.35 -6.34 -56.11
N GLU A 213 -18.48 -7.00 -56.43
CA GLU A 213 -18.60 -8.29 -57.11
C GLU A 213 -17.79 -9.46 -56.50
N LYS A 214 -18.45 -10.29 -55.68
CA LYS A 214 -18.00 -11.68 -55.48
C LYS A 214 -18.00 -12.36 -56.86
N PRO A 215 -16.83 -12.73 -57.44
CA PRO A 215 -16.83 -13.44 -58.71
C PRO A 215 -17.45 -14.81 -58.48
N GLU A 216 -18.41 -15.19 -59.33
CA GLU A 216 -18.94 -16.55 -59.41
C GLU A 216 -17.83 -17.53 -59.84
N VAL A 217 -16.99 -17.94 -58.90
CA VAL A 217 -16.11 -19.11 -59.00
C VAL A 217 -16.14 -19.85 -57.67
N SER A 218 -16.19 -21.17 -57.74
CA SER A 218 -16.62 -22.16 -56.74
C SER A 218 -15.77 -22.32 -55.46
N THR A 219 -15.39 -21.24 -54.78
CA THR A 219 -14.56 -21.29 -53.54
C THR A 219 -15.04 -20.30 -52.47
N VAL A 220 -16.26 -20.50 -51.95
CA VAL A 220 -16.79 -19.78 -50.77
C VAL A 220 -16.72 -20.77 -49.58
N ALA A 221 -15.97 -20.54 -48.50
CA ALA A 221 -16.04 -19.31 -47.70
C ALA A 221 -14.72 -18.91 -47.00
N PRO A 222 -14.55 -17.60 -46.70
CA PRO A 222 -13.38 -17.02 -46.04
C PRO A 222 -13.63 -16.80 -44.53
N TYR A 223 -14.30 -17.71 -43.81
CA TYR A 223 -14.44 -17.56 -42.36
C TYR A 223 -13.23 -18.12 -41.64
N VAL A 224 -12.87 -17.51 -40.51
CA VAL A 224 -11.69 -17.87 -39.72
C VAL A 224 -12.12 -18.17 -38.29
N THR A 225 -11.73 -19.33 -37.77
CA THR A 225 -11.81 -19.62 -36.34
C THR A 225 -10.56 -19.06 -35.68
N VAL A 226 -10.75 -18.12 -34.76
CA VAL A 226 -9.69 -17.44 -34.01
C VAL A 226 -9.76 -17.88 -32.55
N LEU A 227 -8.65 -18.37 -32.04
CA LEU A 227 -8.44 -18.70 -30.63
C LEU A 227 -7.86 -17.48 -29.91
N TYR A 228 -8.48 -17.05 -28.82
CA TYR A 228 -8.04 -15.94 -28.00
C TYR A 228 -7.34 -16.44 -26.74
N ASN A 229 -6.39 -15.64 -26.23
CA ASN A 229 -5.83 -15.88 -24.92
C ASN A 229 -6.81 -15.40 -23.85
N ASP A 230 -7.09 -16.29 -22.90
CA ASP A 230 -7.96 -16.01 -21.77
C ASP A 230 -7.22 -15.96 -20.43
N GLU A 231 -5.89 -16.18 -20.39
CA GLU A 231 -5.06 -16.26 -19.17
C GLU A 231 -5.54 -17.32 -18.14
N THR A 232 -6.47 -18.19 -18.54
CA THR A 232 -7.13 -19.15 -17.66
C THR A 232 -6.63 -20.57 -17.89
N HIS A 233 -6.51 -20.98 -19.15
CA HIS A 233 -6.17 -22.34 -19.52
C HIS A 233 -4.65 -22.51 -19.55
N THR A 234 -4.17 -23.65 -19.05
CA THR A 234 -2.74 -23.95 -19.10
C THR A 234 -2.29 -24.21 -20.54
N TYR A 235 -1.02 -23.94 -20.83
CA TYR A 235 -0.37 -24.30 -22.09
C TYR A 235 -0.65 -25.76 -22.49
N GLU A 236 -0.61 -26.70 -21.54
CA GLU A 236 -0.85 -28.11 -21.82
C GLU A 236 -2.30 -28.39 -22.24
N THR A 237 -3.28 -27.71 -21.63
CA THR A 237 -4.69 -27.82 -22.02
C THR A 237 -4.91 -27.32 -23.45
N VAL A 238 -4.34 -26.15 -23.77
CA VAL A 238 -4.45 -25.54 -25.10
C VAL A 238 -3.80 -26.42 -26.16
N ILE A 239 -2.57 -26.90 -25.91
CA ILE A 239 -1.83 -27.78 -26.83
C ILE A 239 -2.64 -29.05 -27.13
N ARG A 240 -3.18 -29.71 -26.12
CA ARG A 240 -4.01 -30.92 -26.31
C ARG A 240 -5.27 -30.64 -27.12
N ALA A 241 -5.94 -29.50 -26.88
CA ALA A 241 -7.11 -29.11 -27.65
C ALA A 241 -6.78 -28.89 -29.14
N LEU A 242 -5.64 -28.25 -29.41
CA LEU A 242 -5.15 -28.01 -30.77
C LEU A 242 -4.79 -29.32 -31.49
N GLU A 243 -4.03 -30.22 -30.87
CA GLU A 243 -3.66 -31.53 -31.44
C GLU A 243 -4.90 -32.35 -31.83
N MET A 244 -5.94 -32.33 -30.98
CA MET A 244 -7.14 -33.14 -31.19
C MET A 244 -8.07 -32.61 -32.28
N PHE A 245 -8.27 -31.29 -32.37
CA PHE A 245 -9.34 -30.70 -33.19
C PHE A 245 -8.84 -29.87 -34.37
N ILE A 246 -7.60 -29.39 -34.33
CA ILE A 246 -6.93 -28.75 -35.45
C ILE A 246 -6.10 -29.76 -36.25
N HIS A 247 -5.85 -30.95 -35.67
CA HIS A 247 -5.06 -32.03 -36.27
C HIS A 247 -3.62 -31.59 -36.61
N CYS A 248 -3.04 -30.71 -35.80
CA CYS A 248 -1.65 -30.28 -35.92
C CYS A 248 -0.70 -31.14 -35.07
N THR A 249 0.61 -31.08 -35.36
CA THR A 249 1.62 -31.74 -34.53
C THR A 249 1.79 -31.04 -33.19
N LYS A 250 2.38 -31.73 -32.21
CA LYS A 250 2.69 -31.13 -30.90
C LYS A 250 3.52 -29.84 -31.00
N ASP A 251 4.51 -29.82 -31.89
CA ASP A 251 5.38 -28.66 -32.09
C ASP A 251 4.61 -27.48 -32.69
N GLN A 252 3.72 -27.76 -33.64
CA GLN A 252 2.81 -26.74 -34.21
C GLN A 252 1.83 -26.23 -33.16
N ALA A 253 1.23 -27.11 -32.36
CA ALA A 253 0.35 -26.73 -31.26
C ALA A 253 1.06 -25.86 -30.22
N MET A 254 2.33 -26.17 -29.91
CA MET A 254 3.16 -25.38 -28.99
C MET A 254 3.50 -24.00 -29.56
N LEU A 255 3.79 -23.92 -30.86
CA LEU A 255 3.98 -22.66 -31.58
C LEU A 255 2.72 -21.79 -31.53
N ILE A 256 1.55 -22.36 -31.87
CA ILE A 256 0.26 -21.64 -31.82
C ILE A 256 -0.03 -21.15 -30.41
N ALA A 257 0.14 -22.00 -29.38
CA ALA A 257 -0.05 -21.61 -27.99
C ALA A 257 0.88 -20.45 -27.59
N THR A 258 2.14 -20.46 -28.07
CA THR A 258 3.09 -19.37 -27.84
C THR A 258 2.69 -18.08 -28.56
N ILE A 259 2.17 -18.17 -29.79
CA ILE A 259 1.65 -17.02 -30.54
C ILE A 259 0.42 -16.45 -29.82
N VAL A 260 -0.51 -17.29 -29.39
CA VAL A 260 -1.70 -16.87 -28.62
C VAL A 260 -1.28 -16.19 -27.32
N ASP A 261 -0.29 -16.71 -26.61
CA ASP A 261 0.19 -16.06 -25.38
C ASP A 261 0.86 -14.71 -25.65
N ARG A 262 1.70 -14.61 -26.69
CA ARG A 262 2.44 -13.39 -27.03
C ARG A 262 1.55 -12.31 -27.65
N GLU A 263 0.80 -12.67 -28.68
CA GLU A 263 -0.03 -11.73 -29.45
C GLU A 263 -1.42 -11.56 -28.84
N GLY A 264 -1.91 -12.51 -28.04
CA GLY A 264 -3.25 -12.51 -27.44
C GLY A 264 -4.32 -13.20 -28.27
N ARG A 265 -4.03 -13.59 -29.52
CA ARG A 265 -4.91 -14.42 -30.37
C ARG A 265 -4.14 -15.05 -31.53
N SER A 266 -4.70 -16.12 -32.10
CA SER A 266 -4.20 -16.71 -33.34
C SER A 266 -5.32 -17.39 -34.13
N SER A 267 -5.19 -17.38 -35.46
CA SER A 267 -6.07 -18.09 -36.37
C SER A 267 -5.74 -19.59 -36.34
N VAL A 268 -6.75 -20.44 -36.12
CA VAL A 268 -6.57 -21.90 -35.99
C VAL A 268 -7.26 -22.70 -37.09
N LYS A 269 -8.26 -22.12 -37.77
CA LYS A 269 -8.93 -22.75 -38.93
C LYS A 269 -9.40 -21.70 -39.91
N VAL A 270 -9.27 -21.97 -41.20
CA VAL A 270 -9.87 -21.20 -42.31
C VAL A 270 -10.81 -22.11 -43.10
N GLY A 271 -11.97 -21.60 -43.51
CA GLY A 271 -12.86 -22.31 -44.43
C GLY A 271 -14.32 -21.88 -44.36
N ALA A 272 -15.21 -22.82 -44.73
CA ALA A 272 -16.66 -22.61 -44.68
C ALA A 272 -17.13 -22.28 -43.25
N LYS A 273 -18.10 -21.36 -43.10
CA LYS A 273 -18.61 -20.94 -41.78
C LYS A 273 -19.02 -22.13 -40.91
N LEU A 274 -19.68 -23.12 -41.50
CA LEU A 274 -20.14 -24.33 -40.80
C LEU A 274 -18.97 -25.17 -40.26
N ASP A 275 -17.86 -25.27 -41.01
CA ASP A 275 -16.68 -25.99 -40.56
C ASP A 275 -15.95 -25.24 -39.44
N CYS A 276 -15.84 -23.90 -39.56
CA CYS A 276 -15.24 -23.05 -38.53
C CYS A 276 -16.04 -23.07 -37.22
N GLU A 277 -17.38 -23.04 -37.29
CA GLU A 277 -18.27 -23.17 -36.12
C GLU A 277 -18.22 -24.57 -35.51
N ARG A 278 -18.02 -25.62 -36.31
CA ARG A 278 -17.79 -26.99 -35.80
C ARG A 278 -16.51 -27.03 -34.96
N VAL A 279 -15.39 -26.54 -35.47
CA VAL A 279 -14.10 -26.50 -34.76
C VAL A 279 -14.22 -25.71 -33.45
N LYS A 280 -14.84 -24.53 -33.49
CA LYS A 280 -15.13 -23.74 -32.28
C LYS A 280 -15.93 -24.55 -31.26
N SER A 281 -17.04 -25.15 -31.68
CA SER A 281 -17.92 -25.94 -30.80
C SER A 281 -17.20 -27.12 -30.15
N ASP A 282 -16.32 -27.79 -30.90
CA ASP A 282 -15.56 -28.94 -30.42
C ASP A 282 -14.49 -28.55 -29.40
N ILE A 283 -13.74 -27.47 -29.65
CA ILE A 283 -12.80 -26.90 -28.69
C ILE A 283 -13.53 -26.51 -27.40
N GLN A 284 -14.61 -25.73 -27.52
CA GLN A 284 -15.35 -25.23 -26.37
C GLN A 284 -15.99 -26.35 -25.55
N ARG A 285 -16.58 -27.36 -26.19
CA ARG A 285 -17.19 -28.50 -25.49
C ARG A 285 -16.17 -29.27 -24.64
N ARG A 286 -14.91 -29.37 -25.10
CA ARG A 286 -13.86 -30.14 -24.42
C ARG A 286 -13.30 -29.39 -23.22
N THR A 287 -13.13 -28.07 -23.33
CA THR A 287 -12.55 -27.23 -22.28
C THR A 287 -13.59 -26.68 -21.30
N LEU A 288 -14.89 -26.91 -21.53
CA LEU A 288 -15.99 -26.40 -20.70
C LEU A 288 -15.86 -26.70 -19.20
N ARG A 289 -15.20 -27.80 -18.83
CA ARG A 289 -15.05 -28.25 -17.43
C ARG A 289 -13.76 -27.77 -16.77
N ASP A 290 -12.92 -27.04 -17.50
CA ASP A 290 -11.68 -26.52 -16.94
C ASP A 290 -12.00 -25.31 -16.04
N VAL A 291 -11.35 -25.27 -14.89
CA VAL A 291 -11.63 -24.29 -13.84
C VAL A 291 -10.49 -23.28 -13.79
N ASN A 292 -10.82 -22.00 -13.91
CA ASN A 292 -9.88 -20.92 -13.72
C ASN A 292 -9.52 -20.75 -12.24
N ARG A 293 -8.26 -20.97 -11.86
CA ARG A 293 -7.77 -20.75 -10.48
C ARG A 293 -7.55 -19.26 -10.13
N ARG A 294 -7.42 -18.36 -11.11
CA ARG A 294 -7.16 -16.93 -10.94
C ARG A 294 -8.44 -16.08 -10.85
N THR A 295 -9.41 -16.29 -11.74
CA THR A 295 -10.68 -15.52 -11.78
C THR A 295 -11.87 -16.26 -11.18
N GLU A 296 -11.74 -17.54 -10.86
CA GLU A 296 -12.84 -18.44 -10.44
C GLU A 296 -13.96 -18.61 -11.50
N LYS A 297 -13.82 -18.00 -12.69
CA LYS A 297 -14.74 -18.20 -13.81
C LYS A 297 -14.52 -19.60 -14.41
N THR A 298 -15.58 -20.41 -14.46
CA THR A 298 -15.59 -21.68 -15.21
C THR A 298 -16.11 -21.43 -16.61
N GLY A 299 -15.42 -21.92 -17.64
CA GLY A 299 -15.87 -21.71 -19.01
C GLY A 299 -14.95 -22.34 -20.04
N PRO A 300 -15.42 -22.45 -21.29
CA PRO A 300 -14.60 -22.93 -22.38
C PRO A 300 -13.55 -21.89 -22.81
N LEU A 301 -12.53 -22.30 -23.58
CA LEU A 301 -11.62 -21.38 -24.27
C LEU A 301 -12.41 -20.35 -25.09
N ASP A 302 -11.94 -19.10 -25.09
CA ASP A 302 -12.52 -18.06 -25.96
C ASP A 302 -12.14 -18.31 -27.42
N VAL A 303 -13.12 -18.71 -28.21
CA VAL A 303 -12.97 -19.05 -29.63
C VAL A 303 -14.09 -18.39 -30.40
N LYS A 304 -13.74 -17.60 -31.42
CA LYS A 304 -14.67 -16.85 -32.25
C LYS A 304 -14.53 -17.25 -33.71
N VAL A 305 -15.65 -17.32 -34.41
CA VAL A 305 -15.66 -17.44 -35.87
C VAL A 305 -15.88 -16.04 -36.41
N MET A 306 -14.96 -15.57 -37.25
CA MET A 306 -14.92 -14.21 -37.76
C MET A 306 -14.88 -14.22 -39.29
N ASP A 307 -15.36 -13.14 -39.89
CA ASP A 307 -15.12 -12.90 -41.32
C ASP A 307 -13.62 -12.70 -41.58
N GLY A 308 -13.06 -13.41 -42.55
CA GLY A 308 -11.63 -13.39 -42.85
C GLY A 308 -11.14 -12.03 -43.34
N ALA A 309 -11.98 -11.25 -44.04
CA ALA A 309 -11.63 -9.88 -44.41
C ALA A 309 -11.56 -8.98 -43.18
N LEU A 310 -12.43 -9.18 -42.17
CA LEU A 310 -12.33 -8.46 -40.91
C LEU A 310 -11.03 -8.79 -40.17
N VAL A 311 -10.63 -10.07 -40.10
CA VAL A 311 -9.36 -10.48 -39.48
C VAL A 311 -8.17 -9.85 -40.20
N ALA A 312 -8.18 -9.86 -41.54
CA ALA A 312 -7.14 -9.24 -42.37
C ALA A 312 -7.03 -7.73 -42.12
N HIS A 313 -8.17 -7.02 -42.07
CA HIS A 313 -8.21 -5.59 -41.75
C HIS A 313 -7.71 -5.29 -40.33
N GLN A 314 -8.04 -6.13 -39.34
CA GLN A 314 -7.55 -5.97 -37.98
C GLN A 314 -6.03 -6.20 -37.87
N ASN A 315 -5.48 -7.16 -38.62
CA ASN A 315 -4.04 -7.37 -38.67
C ASN A 315 -3.32 -6.17 -39.33
N HIS A 316 -3.87 -5.66 -40.43
CA HIS A 316 -3.38 -4.42 -41.05
C HIS A 316 -3.46 -3.22 -40.09
N ALA A 317 -4.55 -3.09 -39.33
CA ALA A 317 -4.72 -2.02 -38.34
C ALA A 317 -3.62 -2.04 -37.27
N ILE A 318 -3.23 -3.21 -36.75
CA ILE A 318 -2.08 -3.28 -35.84
C ILE A 318 -0.78 -2.94 -36.56
N ALA A 319 -0.57 -3.51 -37.76
CA ALA A 319 0.67 -3.31 -38.50
C ALA A 319 0.89 -1.84 -38.86
N VAL A 320 -0.16 -1.12 -39.27
CA VAL A 320 -0.09 0.33 -39.56
C VAL A 320 0.11 1.17 -38.30
N LEU A 321 -0.49 0.80 -37.17
CA LEU A 321 -0.21 1.45 -35.89
C LEU A 321 1.24 1.23 -35.44
N SER A 322 1.75 0.00 -35.56
CA SER A 322 3.12 -0.35 -35.21
C SER A 322 4.13 0.37 -36.09
N TRP A 323 3.86 0.43 -37.40
CA TRP A 323 4.62 1.22 -38.35
C TRP A 323 4.62 2.69 -37.95
N LEU A 324 3.45 3.31 -37.72
CA LEU A 324 3.34 4.71 -37.33
C LEU A 324 4.14 5.01 -36.04
N ASN A 325 4.01 4.16 -35.02
CA ASN A 325 4.74 4.21 -33.75
C ASN A 325 6.27 4.03 -33.88
N SER A 326 6.75 3.55 -35.02
CA SER A 326 8.18 3.39 -35.33
C SER A 326 8.73 4.56 -36.15
N GLN A 327 7.87 5.35 -36.81
CA GLN A 327 8.29 6.37 -37.77
C GLN A 327 8.16 7.80 -37.24
N ILE A 328 7.12 8.13 -36.47
CA ILE A 328 6.83 9.50 -36.01
C ILE A 328 6.44 9.49 -34.53
N ASP A 329 7.07 10.35 -33.73
CA ASP A 329 6.65 10.63 -32.35
C ASP A 329 5.90 11.98 -32.22
N ALA A 330 6.05 12.88 -33.19
CA ALA A 330 5.45 14.22 -33.21
C ALA A 330 3.97 14.22 -33.64
N PHE A 331 3.15 15.15 -33.12
CA PHE A 331 1.71 15.36 -33.42
C PHE A 331 0.73 14.24 -33.03
N LEU A 332 1.19 13.00 -32.89
CA LEU A 332 0.33 11.86 -32.50
C LEU A 332 -0.48 12.14 -31.23
N GLY A 333 0.15 12.75 -30.22
CA GLY A 333 -0.52 13.05 -28.96
C GLY A 333 -1.70 14.02 -29.10
N ASP A 334 -1.55 15.08 -29.91
CA ASP A 334 -2.63 16.04 -30.18
C ASP A 334 -3.81 15.37 -30.90
N VAL A 335 -3.50 14.56 -31.92
CA VAL A 335 -4.53 13.85 -32.70
C VAL A 335 -5.32 12.88 -31.82
N LEU A 336 -4.65 12.13 -30.94
CA LEU A 336 -5.30 11.20 -30.02
C LEU A 336 -6.24 11.91 -29.03
N LEU A 337 -5.79 13.06 -28.49
CA LEU A 337 -6.55 13.82 -27.51
C LEU A 337 -7.78 14.51 -28.11
N ASN A 338 -7.65 15.06 -29.33
CA ASN A 338 -8.63 16.01 -29.88
C ASN A 338 -9.51 15.45 -31.02
N THR A 339 -9.18 14.31 -31.62
CA THR A 339 -9.96 13.75 -32.73
C THR A 339 -11.16 12.96 -32.22
N VAL A 340 -12.36 13.33 -32.66
CA VAL A 340 -13.61 12.62 -32.36
C VAL A 340 -13.75 11.36 -33.22
N VAL A 341 -14.19 10.26 -32.62
CA VAL A 341 -14.50 9.01 -33.33
C VAL A 341 -15.75 9.19 -34.19
N GLU A 342 -15.71 8.65 -35.39
CA GLU A 342 -16.84 8.72 -36.30
C GLU A 342 -18.03 7.89 -35.79
N LYS A 343 -19.23 8.47 -35.85
CA LYS A 343 -20.46 7.78 -35.45
C LYS A 343 -20.75 6.63 -36.41
N ASP A 344 -21.00 5.45 -35.87
CA ASP A 344 -21.60 4.35 -36.63
C ASP A 344 -23.11 4.62 -36.78
N ASN A 345 -23.66 4.43 -38.00
CA ASN A 345 -25.08 4.65 -38.32
C ASN A 345 -26.06 3.67 -37.61
N ASP A 346 -25.61 2.96 -36.57
CA ASP A 346 -26.34 1.87 -35.90
C ASP A 346 -27.22 2.30 -34.72
N GLY A 347 -27.58 3.59 -34.62
CA GLY A 347 -28.63 4.06 -33.72
C GLY A 347 -28.30 4.01 -32.21
N ARG A 348 -27.05 3.74 -31.81
CA ARG A 348 -26.59 4.00 -30.45
C ARG A 348 -26.20 5.48 -30.33
N ASN A 349 -26.96 6.24 -29.55
CA ASN A 349 -26.55 7.57 -29.09
C ASN A 349 -25.40 7.42 -28.07
N GLU A 350 -24.22 7.00 -28.53
CA GLU A 350 -22.97 7.21 -27.80
C GLU A 350 -22.58 8.68 -28.05
N GLY A 351 -22.26 9.42 -26.98
CA GLY A 351 -21.85 10.84 -27.09
C GLY A 351 -20.63 11.02 -27.99
N GLU A 352 -20.31 12.26 -28.35
CA GLU A 352 -19.07 12.55 -29.07
C GLU A 352 -17.87 12.20 -28.17
N GLU A 353 -17.18 11.11 -28.48
CA GLU A 353 -15.99 10.64 -27.76
C GLU A 353 -14.74 10.75 -28.63
N THR A 354 -13.61 11.07 -28.01
CA THR A 354 -12.32 11.16 -28.71
C THR A 354 -11.71 9.78 -28.91
N ILE A 355 -10.74 9.68 -29.83
CA ILE A 355 -9.99 8.44 -30.07
C ILE A 355 -9.37 7.94 -28.76
N LEU A 356 -8.77 8.83 -27.95
CA LEU A 356 -8.23 8.46 -26.64
C LEU A 356 -9.30 7.81 -25.75
N VAL A 357 -10.47 8.46 -25.56
CA VAL A 357 -11.53 7.93 -24.70
C VAL A 357 -12.00 6.56 -25.18
N ARG A 358 -12.16 6.37 -26.49
CA ARG A 358 -12.50 5.06 -27.08
C ARG A 358 -11.47 4.00 -26.72
N LEU A 359 -10.17 4.30 -26.88
CA LEU A 359 -9.09 3.37 -26.58
C LEU A 359 -9.03 3.00 -25.10
N LEU A 360 -9.23 3.97 -24.19
CA LEU A 360 -9.27 3.72 -22.75
C LEU A 360 -10.44 2.81 -22.36
N ARG A 361 -11.66 3.07 -22.87
CA ARG A 361 -12.87 2.30 -22.54
C ARG A 361 -12.89 0.90 -23.16
N PHE A 362 -12.25 0.73 -24.33
CA PHE A 362 -12.19 -0.55 -25.03
C PHE A 362 -10.94 -1.37 -24.72
N ASP A 363 -10.07 -0.93 -23.81
CA ASP A 363 -8.81 -1.60 -23.46
C ASP A 363 -8.99 -3.09 -23.22
N LYS A 364 -9.94 -3.47 -22.34
CA LYS A 364 -10.25 -4.87 -22.04
C LYS A 364 -10.64 -5.69 -23.28
N LYS A 365 -11.37 -5.10 -24.22
CA LYS A 365 -11.88 -5.80 -25.41
C LYS A 365 -10.79 -6.04 -26.46
N MET A 366 -9.68 -5.32 -26.37
CA MET A 366 -8.53 -5.50 -27.25
C MET A 366 -7.69 -6.73 -26.83
N TRP A 367 -7.13 -7.44 -27.80
CA TRP A 367 -6.16 -8.51 -27.55
C TRP A 367 -4.76 -7.92 -27.23
N LYS A 368 -3.88 -8.72 -26.61
CA LYS A 368 -2.59 -8.27 -26.07
C LYS A 368 -1.77 -7.40 -27.04
N SER A 369 -1.63 -7.80 -28.30
CA SER A 369 -0.85 -7.06 -29.31
C SER A 369 -1.44 -5.67 -29.60
N ALA A 370 -2.77 -5.55 -29.66
CA ALA A 370 -3.44 -4.26 -29.87
C ALA A 370 -3.29 -3.34 -28.63
N ARG A 371 -3.40 -3.90 -27.42
CA ARG A 371 -3.14 -3.16 -26.17
C ARG A 371 -1.70 -2.67 -26.11
N ALA A 372 -0.73 -3.56 -26.36
CA ALA A 372 0.69 -3.25 -26.32
C ALA A 372 1.06 -2.10 -27.28
N ASN A 373 0.57 -2.13 -28.52
CA ASN A 373 0.79 -1.05 -29.49
C ASN A 373 0.13 0.27 -29.06
N THR A 374 -1.07 0.19 -28.48
CA THR A 374 -1.80 1.37 -27.99
C THR A 374 -1.09 2.01 -26.78
N HIS A 375 -0.69 1.21 -25.79
CA HIS A 375 -0.01 1.70 -24.60
C HIS A 375 1.37 2.24 -24.94
N GLN A 376 2.12 1.59 -25.85
CA GLN A 376 3.38 2.13 -26.36
C GLN A 376 3.21 3.46 -27.08
N MET A 377 2.15 3.61 -27.88
CA MET A 377 1.83 4.89 -28.53
C MET A 377 1.60 5.98 -27.48
N LEU A 378 0.78 5.72 -26.45
CA LEU A 378 0.50 6.68 -25.38
C LEU A 378 1.77 7.07 -24.61
N MET A 379 2.62 6.09 -24.28
CA MET A 379 3.89 6.31 -23.57
C MET A 379 4.89 7.15 -24.38
N LYS A 380 5.00 6.92 -25.70
CA LYS A 380 5.94 7.64 -26.56
C LYS A 380 5.47 9.04 -26.96
N THR A 381 4.17 9.32 -26.87
CA THR A 381 3.57 10.53 -27.42
C THR A 381 2.96 11.40 -26.32
N VAL A 382 1.73 11.09 -25.91
CA VAL A 382 0.94 11.87 -24.94
C VAL A 382 1.65 12.03 -23.60
N LEU A 383 2.31 10.98 -23.10
CA LEU A 383 2.99 11.00 -21.81
C LEU A 383 4.39 11.62 -21.86
N MET A 384 4.90 11.99 -23.03
CA MET A 384 6.19 12.67 -23.16
C MET A 384 6.08 14.20 -23.10
N ASN A 385 4.91 14.76 -23.41
CA ASN A 385 4.66 16.19 -23.35
C ASN A 385 3.86 16.54 -22.09
N PHE A 386 4.32 17.53 -21.32
CA PHE A 386 3.70 17.88 -20.03
C PHE A 386 2.23 18.31 -20.16
N ASP A 387 1.91 19.21 -21.11
CA ASP A 387 0.55 19.72 -21.27
C ASP A 387 -0.42 18.63 -21.76
N GLN A 388 0.05 17.79 -22.68
CA GLN A 388 -0.71 16.63 -23.14
C GLN A 388 -0.90 15.59 -22.04
N LYS A 389 0.14 15.33 -21.22
CA LYS A 389 0.06 14.45 -20.05
C LYS A 389 -0.97 14.96 -19.05
N VAL A 390 -1.04 16.27 -18.79
CA VAL A 390 -2.09 16.86 -17.95
C VAL A 390 -3.46 16.60 -18.53
N SER A 391 -3.68 16.87 -19.83
CA SER A 391 -4.97 16.63 -20.49
C SER A 391 -5.38 15.16 -20.41
N PHE A 392 -4.45 14.24 -20.69
CA PHE A 392 -4.66 12.80 -20.56
C PHE A 392 -5.03 12.41 -19.13
N SER A 393 -4.34 12.95 -18.15
CA SER A 393 -4.56 12.62 -16.74
C SER A 393 -5.96 13.03 -16.28
N LYS A 394 -6.45 14.20 -16.72
CA LYS A 394 -7.82 14.67 -16.47
C LYS A 394 -8.84 13.76 -17.12
N THR A 395 -8.70 13.48 -18.43
CA THR A 395 -9.61 12.59 -19.16
C THR A 395 -9.62 11.17 -18.59
N PHE A 396 -8.46 10.64 -18.17
CA PHE A 396 -8.38 9.34 -17.51
C PHE A 396 -9.16 9.36 -16.19
N LEU A 397 -9.04 10.43 -15.40
CA LEU A 397 -9.73 10.56 -14.13
C LEU A 397 -11.26 10.72 -14.31
N GLU A 398 -11.71 11.42 -15.34
CA GLU A 398 -13.13 11.54 -15.71
C GLU A 398 -13.78 10.18 -16.00
N HIS A 399 -13.03 9.26 -16.62
CA HIS A 399 -13.47 7.90 -16.94
C HIS A 399 -12.94 6.82 -15.97
N TYR A 400 -12.41 7.23 -14.82
CA TYR A 400 -11.70 6.32 -13.90
C TYR A 400 -12.55 5.13 -13.45
N GLU A 401 -13.82 5.38 -13.14
CA GLU A 401 -14.74 4.34 -12.69
C GLU A 401 -14.98 3.28 -13.78
N ASP A 402 -15.24 3.71 -15.01
CA ASP A 402 -15.49 2.81 -16.14
C ASP A 402 -14.24 1.99 -16.49
N ILE A 403 -13.08 2.63 -16.53
CA ILE A 403 -11.79 1.97 -16.81
C ILE A 403 -11.53 0.87 -15.78
N TYR A 404 -11.75 1.16 -14.50
CA TYR A 404 -11.55 0.18 -13.45
C TYR A 404 -12.64 -0.90 -13.40
N ALA A 405 -13.88 -0.57 -13.77
CA ALA A 405 -14.94 -1.57 -13.92
C ALA A 405 -14.55 -2.63 -14.97
N GLU A 406 -14.04 -2.18 -16.11
CA GLU A 406 -13.54 -3.07 -17.17
C GLU A 406 -12.30 -3.85 -16.68
N PHE A 407 -11.33 -3.17 -16.06
CA PHE A 407 -10.15 -3.83 -15.49
C PHE A 407 -10.50 -4.90 -14.45
N ILE A 408 -11.49 -4.66 -13.57
CA ILE A 408 -11.88 -5.63 -12.54
C ILE A 408 -12.51 -6.88 -13.15
N ASP A 409 -13.26 -6.74 -14.26
CA ASP A 409 -13.85 -7.88 -14.96
C ASP A 409 -12.90 -8.54 -15.98
N ASP A 410 -11.76 -7.91 -16.27
CA ASP A 410 -10.69 -8.40 -17.14
C ASP A 410 -9.95 -9.60 -16.54
N ASP A 411 -9.63 -10.57 -17.39
CA ASP A 411 -8.87 -11.77 -17.07
C ASP A 411 -7.34 -11.56 -17.17
N HIS A 412 -6.91 -10.51 -17.88
CA HIS A 412 -5.50 -10.19 -18.06
C HIS A 412 -4.84 -9.65 -16.78
N ASP A 413 -3.53 -9.91 -16.65
CA ASP A 413 -2.68 -9.33 -15.61
C ASP A 413 -2.56 -7.80 -15.76
N ILE A 414 -2.28 -7.11 -14.64
CA ILE A 414 -2.25 -5.65 -14.62
C ILE A 414 -1.25 -5.04 -15.60
N ASP A 415 -0.12 -5.70 -15.83
CA ASP A 415 0.95 -5.24 -16.72
C ASP A 415 0.51 -5.13 -18.19
N ILE A 416 -0.64 -5.71 -18.55
CA ILE A 416 -1.24 -5.69 -19.90
C ILE A 416 -2.42 -4.71 -19.97
N SER A 417 -2.90 -4.20 -18.82
CA SER A 417 -4.01 -3.26 -18.75
C SER A 417 -3.52 -1.82 -18.80
N VAL A 418 -4.35 -0.93 -19.35
CA VAL A 418 -4.13 0.52 -19.33
C VAL A 418 -3.96 1.09 -17.91
N VAL A 419 -4.52 0.43 -16.89
CA VAL A 419 -4.33 0.79 -15.48
C VAL A 419 -2.86 0.70 -15.03
N SER A 420 -2.01 -0.05 -15.74
CA SER A 420 -0.56 -0.03 -15.48
C SER A 420 0.07 1.34 -15.74
N LEU A 421 -0.52 2.18 -16.61
CA LEU A 421 0.00 3.49 -16.98
C LEU A 421 -0.21 4.55 -15.89
N THR A 422 -1.00 4.28 -14.85
CA THR A 422 -1.28 5.26 -13.77
C THR A 422 -0.01 5.75 -13.08
N VAL A 423 0.99 4.86 -12.96
CA VAL A 423 2.31 5.19 -12.40
C VAL A 423 3.09 6.21 -13.22
N GLN A 424 2.76 6.43 -14.50
CA GLN A 424 3.49 7.35 -15.39
C GLN A 424 3.06 8.82 -15.23
N PHE A 425 1.90 9.08 -14.60
CA PHE A 425 1.36 10.42 -14.45
C PHE A 425 0.86 10.76 -13.03
N LEU A 426 0.40 9.78 -12.24
CA LEU A 426 -0.03 10.02 -10.86
C LEU A 426 1.14 10.20 -9.87
N THR A 427 2.34 9.78 -10.25
CA THR A 427 3.58 9.99 -9.46
C THR A 427 4.16 11.38 -9.67
N VAL A 428 3.83 12.04 -10.80
CA VAL A 428 4.32 13.38 -11.14
C VAL A 428 3.73 14.40 -10.15
N PRO A 429 4.53 15.00 -9.24
CA PRO A 429 3.99 15.75 -8.10
C PRO A 429 3.20 17.00 -8.50
N SER A 430 3.54 17.63 -9.62
CA SER A 430 2.81 18.78 -10.16
C SER A 430 1.41 18.37 -10.67
N ILE A 431 1.32 17.27 -11.42
CA ILE A 431 0.06 16.73 -11.95
C ILE A 431 -0.80 16.16 -10.82
N ALA A 432 -0.23 15.36 -9.93
CA ALA A 432 -0.96 14.80 -8.79
C ALA A 432 -1.64 15.89 -7.94
N ARG A 433 -0.91 16.96 -7.60
CA ARG A 433 -1.47 18.10 -6.86
C ARG A 433 -2.57 18.81 -7.65
N ARG A 434 -2.38 18.97 -8.95
CA ARG A 434 -3.38 19.58 -9.84
C ARG A 434 -4.66 18.75 -9.88
N LEU A 435 -4.56 17.43 -10.08
CA LEU A 435 -5.70 16.51 -10.11
C LEU A 435 -6.46 16.46 -8.78
N ILE A 436 -5.76 16.55 -7.64
CA ILE A 436 -6.43 16.66 -6.33
C ILE A 436 -7.17 17.99 -6.21
N THR A 437 -6.52 19.11 -6.59
CA THR A 437 -7.06 20.46 -6.41
C THR A 437 -8.20 20.79 -7.37
N GLU A 438 -8.03 20.49 -8.65
CA GLU A 438 -8.95 20.90 -9.72
C GLU A 438 -10.01 19.85 -10.02
N ASP A 439 -9.65 18.56 -9.93
CA ASP A 439 -10.45 17.45 -10.49
C ASP A 439 -10.92 16.44 -9.42
N GLY A 440 -10.67 16.72 -8.13
CA GLY A 440 -11.18 15.92 -7.00
C GLY A 440 -10.65 14.48 -6.96
N ALA A 441 -9.43 14.22 -7.46
CA ALA A 441 -8.91 12.87 -7.69
C ALA A 441 -9.04 11.92 -6.50
N MET A 442 -8.71 12.37 -5.29
CA MET A 442 -8.80 11.55 -4.09
C MET A 442 -10.25 11.08 -3.84
N GLN A 443 -11.23 11.96 -4.01
CA GLN A 443 -12.64 11.62 -3.86
C GLN A 443 -13.11 10.64 -4.94
N THR A 444 -12.73 10.86 -6.20
CA THR A 444 -13.06 9.99 -7.33
C THR A 444 -12.55 8.57 -7.08
N ILE A 445 -11.27 8.42 -6.73
CA ILE A 445 -10.65 7.10 -6.52
C ILE A 445 -11.33 6.34 -5.36
N PHE A 446 -11.52 6.98 -4.20
CA PHE A 446 -12.20 6.32 -3.07
C PHE A 446 -13.66 5.98 -3.37
N SER A 447 -14.38 6.85 -4.08
CA SER A 447 -15.79 6.64 -4.42
C SER A 447 -15.96 5.48 -5.40
N SER A 448 -15.09 5.38 -6.41
CA SER A 448 -15.05 4.23 -7.33
C SER A 448 -14.75 2.94 -6.58
N LEU A 449 -13.77 2.94 -5.66
CA LEU A 449 -13.45 1.76 -4.86
C LEU A 449 -14.63 1.31 -3.99
N LEU A 450 -15.30 2.26 -3.33
CA LEU A 450 -16.50 1.99 -2.54
C LEU A 450 -17.59 1.36 -3.39
N LYS A 451 -17.82 1.87 -4.61
CA LYS A 451 -18.84 1.33 -5.53
C LYS A 451 -18.60 -0.15 -5.87
N HIS A 452 -17.35 -0.53 -6.17
CA HIS A 452 -16.99 -1.92 -6.49
C HIS A 452 -16.99 -2.85 -5.26
N THR A 453 -16.83 -2.29 -4.06
CA THR A 453 -16.78 -3.07 -2.81
C THR A 453 -18.11 -3.10 -2.05
N ASP A 454 -19.08 -2.24 -2.39
CA ASP A 454 -20.36 -2.12 -1.69
C ASP A 454 -21.20 -3.41 -1.71
N GLN A 455 -21.01 -4.28 -2.72
CA GLN A 455 -21.66 -5.59 -2.75
C GLN A 455 -21.24 -6.53 -1.62
N PHE A 456 -20.11 -6.27 -0.96
CA PHE A 456 -19.61 -7.05 0.18
C PHE A 456 -20.02 -6.47 1.53
N ALA A 457 -20.76 -5.36 1.55
CA ALA A 457 -21.30 -4.80 2.80
C ALA A 457 -22.50 -5.62 3.31
N ARG A 458 -22.57 -5.80 4.63
CA ARG A 458 -23.64 -6.54 5.29
C ARG A 458 -25.00 -5.83 5.16
N GLU A 459 -26.05 -6.59 4.86
CA GLU A 459 -27.43 -6.07 4.79
C GLU A 459 -28.04 -5.80 6.17
N PRO A 460 -28.88 -4.75 6.34
CA PRO A 460 -29.20 -3.73 5.34
C PRO A 460 -28.00 -2.80 5.10
N LYS A 461 -27.76 -2.44 3.84
CA LYS A 461 -26.70 -1.50 3.45
C LYS A 461 -26.96 -0.07 3.95
N ASP A 462 -26.67 0.18 5.22
CA ASP A 462 -26.58 1.53 5.76
C ASP A 462 -25.14 2.07 5.66
N VAL A 463 -24.89 3.30 6.09
CA VAL A 463 -23.55 3.93 6.09
C VAL A 463 -22.58 3.26 7.07
N LEU A 464 -23.08 2.50 8.05
CA LEU A 464 -22.30 1.86 9.12
C LEU A 464 -22.12 0.35 8.92
N SER A 465 -22.72 -0.22 7.86
CA SER A 465 -22.62 -1.64 7.52
C SER A 465 -21.17 -2.00 7.27
N ARG A 466 -20.77 -3.16 7.78
CA ARG A 466 -19.39 -3.65 7.71
C ARG A 466 -19.25 -4.57 6.50
N PHE A 467 -18.04 -4.73 5.99
CA PHE A 467 -17.79 -5.81 5.04
C PHE A 467 -17.96 -7.17 5.71
N ASP A 468 -18.49 -8.13 4.96
CA ASP A 468 -18.69 -9.52 5.38
C ASP A 468 -18.19 -10.45 4.27
N PHE A 469 -17.02 -11.05 4.50
CA PHE A 469 -16.37 -11.98 3.58
C PHE A 469 -16.51 -13.45 4.00
N ALA A 470 -17.40 -13.77 4.95
CA ALA A 470 -17.56 -15.14 5.45
C ALA A 470 -17.87 -16.19 4.35
N LYS A 471 -18.36 -15.75 3.18
CA LYS A 471 -18.68 -16.62 2.03
C LYS A 471 -17.59 -16.67 0.95
N HIS A 472 -16.63 -15.75 0.95
CA HIS A 472 -15.66 -15.61 -0.14
C HIS A 472 -14.29 -15.18 0.40
N THR A 473 -13.26 -16.00 0.20
CA THR A 473 -11.89 -15.65 0.60
C THR A 473 -11.24 -14.78 -0.47
N PHE A 474 -10.94 -13.53 -0.10
CA PHE A 474 -10.29 -12.50 -0.91
C PHE A 474 -10.76 -12.45 -2.38
N PRO A 475 -12.03 -12.02 -2.59
CA PRO A 475 -12.68 -12.01 -3.90
C PRO A 475 -11.86 -11.26 -4.96
N VAL A 476 -11.92 -11.72 -6.21
CA VAL A 476 -11.19 -11.10 -7.34
C VAL A 476 -11.56 -9.62 -7.49
N THR A 477 -12.83 -9.27 -7.32
CA THR A 477 -13.30 -7.87 -7.32
C THR A 477 -12.56 -7.00 -6.31
N VAL A 478 -12.39 -7.50 -5.08
CA VAL A 478 -11.66 -6.78 -4.03
C VAL A 478 -10.17 -6.74 -4.37
N ARG A 479 -9.58 -7.89 -4.74
CA ARG A 479 -8.16 -8.01 -5.07
C ARG A 479 -7.74 -7.04 -6.18
N ARG A 480 -8.50 -6.99 -7.28
CA ARG A 480 -8.25 -6.10 -8.41
C ARG A 480 -8.61 -4.65 -8.06
N GLY A 481 -9.72 -4.41 -7.36
CA GLY A 481 -10.11 -3.09 -6.88
C GLY A 481 -9.06 -2.44 -5.97
N MET A 482 -8.32 -3.21 -5.17
CA MET A 482 -7.24 -2.68 -4.32
C MET A 482 -6.08 -2.06 -5.10
N HIS A 483 -5.98 -2.21 -6.43
CA HIS A 483 -5.03 -1.44 -7.23
C HIS A 483 -5.32 0.08 -7.21
N MET A 484 -6.56 0.48 -6.96
CA MET A 484 -6.91 1.89 -6.72
C MET A 484 -6.21 2.48 -5.49
N MET A 485 -5.89 1.66 -4.47
CA MET A 485 -5.11 2.12 -3.32
C MET A 485 -3.66 2.45 -3.70
N ARG A 486 -3.11 1.77 -4.71
CA ARG A 486 -1.79 2.09 -5.25
C ARG A 486 -1.78 3.48 -5.90
N ASP A 487 -2.83 3.80 -6.66
CA ASP A 487 -3.00 5.10 -7.32
C ASP A 487 -3.13 6.24 -6.29
N LEU A 488 -3.85 6.00 -5.19
CA LEU A 488 -3.88 6.92 -4.04
C LEU A 488 -2.49 7.10 -3.42
N GLY A 489 -1.70 6.03 -3.36
CA GLY A 489 -0.32 6.09 -2.88
C GLY A 489 0.52 7.02 -3.73
N TYR A 490 0.42 6.90 -5.05
CA TYR A 490 1.13 7.76 -6.00
C TYR A 490 0.81 9.23 -5.78
N ILE A 491 -0.48 9.61 -5.76
CA ILE A 491 -0.86 11.03 -5.66
C ILE A 491 -0.54 11.65 -4.30
N LEU A 492 -0.44 10.85 -3.23
CA LEU A 492 -0.16 11.33 -1.87
C LEU A 492 1.32 11.22 -1.46
N THR A 493 2.19 10.62 -2.26
CA THR A 493 3.60 10.40 -1.89
C THR A 493 4.36 11.72 -1.66
N CYS A 494 4.00 12.77 -2.39
CA CYS A 494 4.59 14.10 -2.28
C CYS A 494 3.75 15.02 -1.40
N VAL A 495 4.08 15.08 -0.10
CA VAL A 495 3.44 15.97 0.88
C VAL A 495 3.65 17.45 0.48
N PRO A 496 2.59 18.29 0.40
CA PRO A 496 2.73 19.68 0.00
C PRO A 496 3.54 20.50 1.01
N SER A 497 4.38 21.42 0.51
CA SER A 497 5.04 22.40 1.38
C SER A 497 4.06 23.52 1.77
N GLU A 498 4.40 24.33 2.77
CA GLU A 498 3.53 25.41 3.28
C GLU A 498 3.05 26.35 2.16
N GLU A 499 3.90 26.63 1.18
CA GLU A 499 3.59 27.52 0.05
C GLU A 499 2.61 26.91 -0.97
N ASN A 500 2.46 25.59 -0.98
CA ASN A 500 1.59 24.92 -1.95
C ASN A 500 0.13 24.87 -1.52
N TRP A 501 -0.18 25.19 -0.25
CA TRP A 501 -1.53 25.11 0.27
C TRP A 501 -2.39 26.32 -0.11
N ASN A 502 -3.52 26.04 -0.76
CA ASN A 502 -4.58 27.00 -1.03
C ASN A 502 -5.94 26.43 -0.58
N ASP A 503 -6.98 27.28 -0.53
CA ASP A 503 -8.29 26.89 0.02
C ASP A 503 -8.96 25.76 -0.77
N GLN A 504 -8.81 25.77 -2.10
CA GLN A 504 -9.35 24.73 -2.98
C GLN A 504 -8.69 23.37 -2.73
N LEU A 505 -7.35 23.33 -2.59
CA LEU A 505 -6.61 22.11 -2.27
C LEU A 505 -7.02 21.57 -0.89
N ARG A 506 -7.19 22.45 0.11
CA ARG A 506 -7.66 22.05 1.44
C ARG A 506 -9.06 21.43 1.36
N GLU A 507 -9.98 22.08 0.65
CA GLU A 507 -11.36 21.60 0.49
C GLU A 507 -11.40 20.22 -0.18
N GLN A 508 -10.77 20.07 -1.34
CA GLN A 508 -10.77 18.82 -2.10
C GLN A 508 -10.07 17.67 -1.36
N PHE A 509 -8.96 17.96 -0.68
CA PHE A 509 -8.30 16.96 0.17
C PHE A 509 -9.20 16.46 1.30
N ILE A 510 -9.95 17.36 1.95
CA ILE A 510 -10.88 17.00 3.02
C ILE A 510 -12.10 16.23 2.48
N LEU A 511 -12.61 16.56 1.28
CA LEU A 511 -13.64 15.77 0.59
C LEU A 511 -13.15 14.34 0.28
N GLY A 512 -11.90 14.20 -0.17
CA GLY A 512 -11.24 12.91 -0.32
C GLY A 512 -11.15 12.14 0.99
N CYS A 513 -10.77 12.81 2.09
CA CYS A 513 -10.72 12.22 3.43
C CYS A 513 -12.09 11.71 3.93
N HIS A 514 -13.18 12.42 3.62
CA HIS A 514 -14.53 11.93 3.91
C HIS A 514 -14.82 10.57 3.23
N SER A 515 -14.40 10.43 1.98
CA SER A 515 -14.57 9.19 1.21
C SER A 515 -13.71 8.05 1.75
N LEU A 516 -12.47 8.35 2.17
CA LEU A 516 -11.61 7.42 2.90
C LEU A 516 -12.29 6.95 4.19
N LEU A 517 -12.79 7.86 5.02
CA LEU A 517 -13.45 7.51 6.28
C LEU A 517 -14.63 6.57 6.05
N ARG A 518 -15.44 6.83 5.00
CA ARG A 518 -16.55 5.94 4.61
C ARG A 518 -16.08 4.54 4.23
N PHE A 519 -14.94 4.41 3.54
CA PHE A 519 -14.33 3.10 3.28
C PHE A 519 -13.85 2.43 4.57
N LEU A 520 -13.20 3.18 5.46
CA LEU A 520 -12.76 2.66 6.75
C LEU A 520 -13.92 2.24 7.66
N TYR A 521 -15.11 2.84 7.54
CA TYR A 521 -16.31 2.40 8.26
C TYR A 521 -16.68 0.96 7.93
N ARG A 522 -16.53 0.57 6.66
CA ARG A 522 -16.79 -0.81 6.22
C ARG A 522 -15.81 -1.81 6.84
N LEU A 523 -14.56 -1.39 7.04
CA LEU A 523 -13.49 -2.20 7.65
C LEU A 523 -13.56 -2.24 9.18
N GLN A 524 -14.21 -1.25 9.78
CA GLN A 524 -14.25 -1.04 11.21
C GLN A 524 -15.04 -2.15 11.93
N GLY A 525 -14.34 -2.97 12.72
CA GLY A 525 -14.96 -4.07 13.45
C GLY A 525 -15.30 -5.28 12.58
N MET A 526 -14.56 -5.52 11.50
CA MET A 526 -14.63 -6.76 10.73
C MET A 526 -14.11 -7.98 11.51
N ASP A 527 -14.57 -9.17 11.14
CA ASP A 527 -14.07 -10.45 11.68
C ASP A 527 -14.10 -10.53 13.22
N GLU A 528 -15.19 -10.03 13.81
CA GLU A 528 -15.39 -10.11 15.26
C GLU A 528 -15.36 -11.55 15.76
N VAL A 529 -14.54 -11.80 16.78
CA VAL A 529 -14.47 -13.09 17.46
C VAL A 529 -15.20 -13.06 18.80
N LYS A 530 -15.90 -14.16 19.10
CA LYS A 530 -16.47 -14.45 20.43
C LYS A 530 -15.83 -15.70 20.99
N ARG A 531 -15.54 -15.72 22.29
CA ARG A 531 -14.86 -16.84 22.95
C ARG A 531 -15.69 -18.12 22.90
N GLN A 532 -15.06 -19.21 22.46
CA GLN A 532 -15.66 -20.55 22.52
C GLN A 532 -15.34 -21.21 23.88
N SER A 533 -16.37 -21.41 24.71
CA SER A 533 -16.20 -21.86 26.10
C SER A 533 -16.58 -23.32 26.33
N VAL A 534 -17.41 -23.91 25.48
CA VAL A 534 -17.90 -25.30 25.62
C VAL A 534 -17.23 -26.20 24.58
N GLU A 535 -17.54 -25.99 23.31
CA GLU A 535 -17.03 -26.80 22.21
C GLU A 535 -15.84 -26.13 21.51
N HIS A 536 -14.99 -26.93 20.88
CA HIS A 536 -13.93 -26.41 20.00
C HIS A 536 -14.56 -25.92 18.71
N GLN A 537 -14.03 -24.83 18.16
CA GLN A 537 -14.46 -24.32 16.87
C GLN A 537 -14.13 -25.34 15.77
N VAL A 538 -15.17 -25.87 15.12
CA VAL A 538 -15.03 -26.94 14.12
C VAL A 538 -14.61 -26.41 12.76
N TRP A 539 -15.04 -25.19 12.40
CA TRP A 539 -14.78 -24.56 11.11
C TRP A 539 -13.94 -23.30 11.28
N GLU A 540 -12.88 -23.16 10.50
CA GLU A 540 -12.07 -21.95 10.48
C GLU A 540 -12.87 -20.78 9.89
N LEU A 541 -12.86 -19.64 10.58
CA LEU A 541 -13.47 -18.41 10.08
C LEU A 541 -12.53 -17.76 9.06
N GLU A 542 -13.09 -17.20 7.99
CA GLU A 542 -12.36 -16.35 7.05
C GLU A 542 -11.82 -15.11 7.79
N TRP A 543 -10.56 -14.77 7.55
CA TRP A 543 -9.86 -13.65 8.20
C TRP A 543 -8.80 -13.01 7.30
N GLU A 544 -8.44 -13.66 6.18
CA GLU A 544 -7.31 -13.27 5.34
C GLU A 544 -7.64 -12.01 4.54
N THR A 545 -8.90 -11.86 4.12
CA THR A 545 -9.36 -10.73 3.31
C THR A 545 -9.13 -9.40 4.01
N ALA A 546 -9.46 -9.30 5.30
CA ALA A 546 -9.27 -8.06 6.06
C ALA A 546 -7.79 -7.67 6.18
N PHE A 547 -6.88 -8.63 6.37
CA PHE A 547 -5.44 -8.36 6.37
C PHE A 547 -4.90 -7.99 4.98
N ASN A 548 -5.37 -8.64 3.92
CA ASN A 548 -4.99 -8.26 2.56
C ASN A 548 -5.41 -6.82 2.22
N ILE A 549 -6.60 -6.39 2.65
CA ILE A 549 -7.02 -4.98 2.52
C ILE A 549 -6.14 -4.08 3.40
N GLN A 550 -5.90 -4.45 4.67
CA GLN A 550 -5.05 -3.68 5.58
C GLN A 550 -3.65 -3.41 5.00
N LEU A 551 -3.01 -4.41 4.39
CA LEU A 551 -1.70 -4.29 3.76
C LEU A 551 -1.69 -3.35 2.55
N ARG A 552 -2.83 -3.12 1.90
CA ARG A 552 -2.96 -2.21 0.76
C ARG A 552 -3.28 -0.78 1.17
N ILE A 553 -3.85 -0.56 2.36
CA ILE A 553 -4.22 0.77 2.86
C ILE A 553 -3.18 1.40 3.79
N GLN A 554 -2.27 0.62 4.37
CA GLN A 554 -1.37 1.10 5.43
C GLN A 554 -0.55 2.32 5.01
N ASP A 555 0.00 2.33 3.80
CA ASP A 555 0.79 3.45 3.29
C ASP A 555 -0.07 4.71 3.12
N ILE A 556 -1.32 4.53 2.69
CA ILE A 556 -2.30 5.61 2.48
C ILE A 556 -2.65 6.28 3.81
N LEU A 557 -2.83 5.50 4.88
CA LEU A 557 -3.04 6.05 6.21
C LEU A 557 -1.84 6.90 6.66
N GLY A 558 -0.62 6.39 6.44
CA GLY A 558 0.62 7.12 6.71
C GLY A 558 0.71 8.44 5.93
N TYR A 559 0.42 8.43 4.62
CA TYR A 559 0.44 9.63 3.79
C TYR A 559 -0.65 10.63 4.17
N VAL A 560 -1.88 10.20 4.45
CA VAL A 560 -2.95 11.10 4.90
C VAL A 560 -2.59 11.78 6.23
N ILE A 561 -1.98 11.05 7.16
CA ILE A 561 -1.46 11.64 8.40
C ILE A 561 -0.34 12.65 8.09
N ALA A 562 0.57 12.36 7.16
CA ALA A 562 1.63 13.29 6.78
C ALA A 562 1.09 14.57 6.12
N TRP A 563 0.13 14.45 5.20
CA TRP A 563 -0.56 15.58 4.55
C TRP A 563 -1.30 16.46 5.55
N THR A 564 -2.08 15.85 6.45
CA THR A 564 -2.81 16.59 7.49
C THR A 564 -1.87 17.30 8.46
N ARG A 565 -0.66 16.78 8.71
CA ARG A 565 0.35 17.43 9.56
C ARG A 565 1.04 18.62 8.90
N ALA A 566 0.97 18.74 7.57
CA ALA A 566 1.64 19.80 6.83
C ALA A 566 0.88 21.13 6.86
N ASP A 567 -0.42 21.14 7.20
CA ASP A 567 -1.24 22.35 7.27
C ASP A 567 -2.18 22.35 8.48
N ARG A 568 -2.26 23.50 9.17
CA ARG A 568 -3.04 23.63 10.41
C ARG A 568 -4.55 23.50 10.19
N ALA A 569 -5.08 24.00 9.08
CA ALA A 569 -6.51 23.94 8.81
C ALA A 569 -6.95 22.52 8.44
N THR A 570 -6.17 21.83 7.61
CA THR A 570 -6.44 20.42 7.25
C THR A 570 -6.32 19.48 8.43
N HIS A 571 -5.31 19.66 9.31
CA HIS A 571 -5.20 18.89 10.56
C HIS A 571 -6.49 18.98 11.38
N ARG A 572 -6.96 20.21 11.63
CA ARG A 572 -8.16 20.48 12.44
C ARG A 572 -9.43 19.91 11.82
N ALA A 573 -9.58 20.08 10.51
CA ALA A 573 -10.72 19.54 9.79
C ALA A 573 -10.73 18.01 9.89
N MET A 574 -9.63 17.34 9.54
CA MET A 574 -9.54 15.89 9.58
C MET A 574 -9.68 15.34 11.01
N PHE A 575 -9.08 16.00 12.00
CA PHE A 575 -9.21 15.60 13.40
C PHE A 575 -10.67 15.63 13.87
N ARG A 576 -11.42 16.69 13.55
CA ARG A 576 -12.86 16.76 13.85
C ARG A 576 -13.65 15.69 13.11
N LEU A 577 -13.37 15.47 11.83
CA LEU A 577 -14.01 14.41 11.06
C LEU A 577 -13.79 13.04 11.69
N CYS A 578 -12.56 12.71 12.08
CA CYS A 578 -12.26 11.47 12.79
C CYS A 578 -13.02 11.36 14.12
N LEU A 579 -13.07 12.42 14.93
CA LEU A 579 -13.81 12.37 16.20
C LEU A 579 -15.31 12.15 15.98
N VAL A 580 -15.90 12.84 15.00
CA VAL A 580 -17.30 12.64 14.62
C VAL A 580 -17.53 11.22 14.10
N SER A 581 -16.63 10.69 13.26
CA SER A 581 -16.66 9.30 12.79
C SER A 581 -16.68 8.30 13.94
N LEU A 582 -15.79 8.46 14.92
CA LEU A 582 -15.70 7.58 16.09
C LEU A 582 -16.97 7.63 16.95
N MET A 583 -17.68 8.75 17.00
CA MET A 583 -18.97 8.86 17.70
C MET A 583 -20.09 8.06 17.03
N HIS A 584 -20.02 7.81 15.73
CA HIS A 584 -20.97 6.93 15.04
C HIS A 584 -20.67 5.45 15.26
N HIS A 585 -19.45 5.12 15.69
CA HIS A 585 -19.02 3.77 16.02
C HIS A 585 -18.74 3.64 17.52
N THR A 586 -19.65 4.07 18.40
CA THR A 586 -19.41 3.93 19.83
C THR A 586 -19.12 2.46 20.20
N PRO A 587 -18.09 2.20 21.04
CA PRO A 587 -17.75 0.85 21.49
C PRO A 587 -19.00 0.19 22.07
N SER A 588 -19.31 -1.01 21.59
CA SER A 588 -20.47 -1.75 22.08
C SER A 588 -20.39 -1.90 23.59
N THR A 589 -21.48 -1.57 24.28
CA THR A 589 -21.67 -1.95 25.68
C THR A 589 -22.18 -3.39 25.69
N PHE A 590 -21.64 -4.23 26.56
CA PHE A 590 -22.24 -5.54 26.77
C PHE A 590 -23.62 -5.32 27.39
N GLU A 591 -24.70 -5.75 26.73
CA GLU A 591 -26.02 -5.82 27.37
C GLU A 591 -25.92 -6.84 28.52
N GLU A 592 -25.61 -6.36 29.72
CA GLU A 592 -26.02 -7.08 30.91
C GLU A 592 -27.55 -7.16 30.91
N PRO A 593 -28.17 -8.19 31.52
CA PRO A 593 -29.64 -8.35 31.55
C PRO A 593 -30.43 -7.18 32.18
N ALA A 594 -29.78 -6.09 32.62
CA ALA A 594 -30.35 -5.03 33.45
C ALA A 594 -30.18 -3.59 32.92
N GLY A 595 -29.68 -3.37 31.69
CA GLY A 595 -29.63 -2.03 31.08
C GLY A 595 -28.69 -1.02 31.76
N ALA A 596 -27.67 -1.49 32.50
CA ALA A 596 -26.67 -0.62 33.12
C ALA A 596 -25.77 0.03 32.05
N THR A 597 -25.65 1.35 32.07
CA THR A 597 -24.84 2.13 31.12
C THR A 597 -23.38 2.29 31.57
N HIS A 598 -23.08 1.97 32.84
CA HIS A 598 -21.80 2.25 33.49
C HIS A 598 -21.47 1.17 34.54
N THR A 599 -20.19 0.84 34.72
CA THR A 599 -19.70 -0.04 35.79
C THR A 599 -18.82 0.76 36.75
N VAL A 600 -19.08 0.67 38.06
CA VAL A 600 -18.22 1.25 39.09
C VAL A 600 -17.14 0.22 39.45
N VAL A 601 -15.88 0.64 39.39
CA VAL A 601 -14.71 -0.17 39.72
C VAL A 601 -14.05 0.45 40.93
N GLU A 602 -13.76 -0.36 41.94
CA GLU A 602 -13.06 0.07 43.15
C GLU A 602 -11.88 -0.87 43.45
N VAL A 603 -10.71 -0.29 43.72
CA VAL A 603 -9.48 -1.01 44.11
C VAL A 603 -8.75 -0.18 45.15
N ASN A 604 -8.43 -0.77 46.32
CA ASN A 604 -7.66 -0.13 47.38
C ASN A 604 -8.22 1.25 47.84
N GLY A 605 -9.55 1.41 47.81
CA GLY A 605 -10.27 2.63 48.20
C GLY A 605 -10.34 3.73 47.12
N GLU A 606 -9.76 3.52 45.93
CA GLU A 606 -9.93 4.39 44.77
C GLU A 606 -11.00 3.81 43.86
N SER A 607 -11.94 4.64 43.37
CA SER A 607 -13.02 4.20 42.50
C SER A 607 -13.15 5.05 41.24
N THR A 608 -13.61 4.43 40.15
CA THR A 608 -13.89 5.10 38.89
C THR A 608 -15.07 4.47 38.17
N VAL A 609 -15.58 5.18 37.17
CA VAL A 609 -16.66 4.70 36.30
C VAL A 609 -16.09 4.32 34.93
N VAL A 610 -16.38 3.10 34.49
CA VAL A 610 -15.92 2.54 33.21
C VAL A 610 -17.08 2.09 32.34
N ILE A 611 -16.82 1.97 31.04
CA ILE A 611 -17.79 1.43 30.08
C ILE A 611 -18.05 -0.06 30.43
N PRO A 612 -19.29 -0.55 30.47
CA PRO A 612 -19.56 -1.96 30.78
C PRO A 612 -19.20 -2.84 29.58
N PHE A 613 -18.06 -3.54 29.66
CA PHE A 613 -17.66 -4.50 28.65
C PHE A 613 -16.71 -5.56 29.22
N ASP A 614 -16.90 -6.80 28.76
CA ASP A 614 -16.11 -7.95 29.14
C ASP A 614 -15.60 -8.68 27.90
N VAL A 615 -14.29 -8.66 27.69
CA VAL A 615 -13.64 -9.26 26.52
C VAL A 615 -13.88 -10.77 26.42
N LEU A 616 -14.07 -11.48 27.54
CA LEU A 616 -14.33 -12.92 27.50
C LEU A 616 -15.73 -13.29 27.04
N ARG A 617 -16.66 -12.33 27.01
CA ARG A 617 -18.08 -12.54 26.65
C ARG A 617 -18.49 -11.76 25.41
N GLY A 618 -18.00 -10.53 25.28
CA GLY A 618 -18.30 -9.65 24.14
C GLY A 618 -17.58 -10.08 22.88
N ALA A 619 -18.09 -9.61 21.74
CA ALA A 619 -17.41 -9.76 20.46
C ALA A 619 -16.29 -8.72 20.35
N VAL A 620 -15.10 -9.12 19.91
CA VAL A 620 -13.96 -8.23 19.74
C VAL A 620 -13.35 -8.44 18.36
N SER A 621 -13.01 -7.35 17.68
CA SER A 621 -12.34 -7.36 16.38
C SER A 621 -10.98 -6.69 16.49
N ILE A 622 -9.97 -7.30 15.87
CA ILE A 622 -8.63 -6.71 15.74
C ILE A 622 -8.58 -5.61 14.65
N HIS A 623 -9.59 -5.51 13.79
CA HIS A 623 -9.64 -4.53 12.70
C HIS A 623 -10.27 -3.21 13.16
N GLN A 624 -9.44 -2.27 13.59
CA GLN A 624 -9.83 -0.97 14.18
C GLN A 624 -9.26 0.25 13.42
N PRO A 625 -9.35 0.33 12.08
CA PRO A 625 -8.62 1.34 11.29
C PRO A 625 -9.00 2.79 11.62
N LEU A 626 -10.26 3.08 12.01
CA LEU A 626 -10.66 4.46 12.35
C LEU A 626 -9.98 4.96 13.63
N TRP A 627 -9.90 4.12 14.66
CA TRP A 627 -9.21 4.46 15.92
C TRP A 627 -7.73 4.66 15.68
N ARG A 628 -7.14 3.85 14.79
CA ARG A 628 -5.71 3.90 14.48
C ARG A 628 -5.34 5.12 13.66
N LEU A 629 -6.19 5.52 12.70
CA LEU A 629 -6.05 6.78 11.99
C LEU A 629 -6.13 7.97 12.96
N ALA A 630 -7.13 7.97 13.85
CA ALA A 630 -7.24 9.00 14.88
C ALA A 630 -6.01 9.05 15.81
N ALA A 631 -5.46 7.88 16.19
CA ALA A 631 -4.23 7.79 16.99
C ALA A 631 -3.08 8.52 16.30
N GLY A 632 -2.91 8.31 14.99
CA GLY A 632 -1.88 8.96 14.20
C GLY A 632 -1.97 10.49 14.19
N LEU A 633 -3.17 11.06 14.21
CA LEU A 633 -3.35 12.52 14.25
C LEU A 633 -2.90 13.16 15.57
N PHE A 634 -2.83 12.40 16.68
CA PHE A 634 -2.25 12.85 17.95
C PHE A 634 -0.72 12.88 17.95
N THR A 635 -0.06 12.47 16.87
CA THR A 635 1.41 12.58 16.71
C THR A 635 1.84 13.85 15.97
N ALA A 636 0.88 14.74 15.69
CA ALA A 636 1.15 16.03 15.09
C ALA A 636 2.07 16.90 15.96
N ASN A 637 2.74 17.87 15.32
CA ASN A 637 3.66 18.76 16.01
C ASN A 637 2.94 19.56 17.11
N ASN A 638 3.69 19.98 18.13
CA ASN A 638 3.13 20.65 19.29
C ASN A 638 2.26 21.86 18.94
N ASP A 639 2.61 22.63 17.91
CA ASP A 639 1.84 23.81 17.48
C ASP A 639 0.41 23.45 17.04
N LEU A 640 0.22 22.25 16.50
CA LEU A 640 -1.10 21.75 16.08
C LEU A 640 -1.92 21.23 17.26
N LEU A 641 -1.28 20.68 18.29
CA LEU A 641 -1.95 20.08 19.47
C LEU A 641 -2.00 21.00 20.70
N HIS A 642 -1.38 22.16 20.65
CA HIS A 642 -1.28 23.11 21.76
C HIS A 642 -2.66 23.45 22.37
N PHE A 643 -3.70 23.54 21.54
CA PHE A 643 -5.06 23.83 21.97
C PHE A 643 -5.66 22.79 22.93
N LEU A 644 -5.20 21.53 22.87
CA LEU A 644 -5.62 20.48 23.80
C LEU A 644 -4.98 20.66 25.18
N CYS A 645 -3.73 21.15 25.20
CA CYS A 645 -2.88 21.24 26.38
C CYS A 645 -3.02 22.57 27.14
N SER A 646 -3.31 23.67 26.44
CA SER A 646 -3.29 25.03 27.00
C SER A 646 -4.23 25.18 28.21
N PRO A 647 -3.76 25.61 29.39
CA PRO A 647 -4.64 25.88 30.53
C PRO A 647 -5.59 27.06 30.24
N GLU A 648 -5.16 28.01 29.42
CA GLU A 648 -5.92 29.20 29.02
C GLU A 648 -6.70 28.96 27.73
N THR A 649 -7.96 29.42 27.68
CA THR A 649 -8.85 29.31 26.51
C THR A 649 -9.04 30.62 25.76
N THR A 650 -8.48 31.74 26.25
CA THR A 650 -8.72 33.09 25.74
C THR A 650 -8.23 33.33 24.31
N ASN A 651 -7.22 32.56 23.87
CA ASN A 651 -6.60 32.68 22.53
C ASN A 651 -6.98 31.53 21.58
N LEU A 652 -7.98 30.70 21.92
CA LEU A 652 -8.41 29.57 21.10
C LEU A 652 -9.64 29.96 20.26
N SER A 653 -9.73 29.47 19.03
CA SER A 653 -10.95 29.61 18.24
C SER A 653 -12.10 28.78 18.82
N ASP A 654 -13.35 29.13 18.50
CA ASP A 654 -14.52 28.35 18.92
C ASP A 654 -14.43 26.88 18.49
N ASP A 655 -13.88 26.64 17.31
CA ASP A 655 -13.59 25.31 16.77
C ASP A 655 -12.61 24.50 17.64
N GLU A 656 -11.54 25.15 18.13
CA GLU A 656 -10.57 24.52 19.04
C GLU A 656 -11.20 24.20 20.39
N ILE A 657 -12.03 25.11 20.91
CA ILE A 657 -12.75 24.92 22.17
C ILE A 657 -13.70 23.74 22.05
N ASN A 658 -14.49 23.67 20.97
CA ASN A 658 -15.42 22.57 20.72
C ASN A 658 -14.68 21.22 20.58
N THR A 659 -13.65 21.17 19.74
CA THR A 659 -12.81 19.98 19.54
C THR A 659 -12.21 19.50 20.87
N ARG A 660 -11.68 20.42 21.67
CA ARG A 660 -11.13 20.11 23.00
C ARG A 660 -12.19 19.53 23.94
N GLN A 661 -13.39 20.12 23.96
CA GLN A 661 -14.50 19.60 24.76
C GLN A 661 -14.92 18.20 24.29
N GLN A 662 -14.94 17.95 22.98
CA GLN A 662 -15.26 16.65 22.40
C GLN A 662 -14.25 15.59 22.80
N VAL A 663 -12.94 15.86 22.68
CA VAL A 663 -11.86 14.94 23.14
C VAL A 663 -12.03 14.60 24.63
N ARG A 664 -12.33 15.60 25.47
CA ARG A 664 -12.58 15.38 26.91
C ARG A 664 -13.80 14.50 27.16
N LYS A 665 -14.91 14.72 26.45
CA LYS A 665 -16.12 13.88 26.55
C LYS A 665 -15.85 12.44 26.13
N MET A 666 -14.98 12.25 25.14
CA MET A 666 -14.62 10.94 24.60
C MET A 666 -13.43 10.29 25.32
N ALA A 667 -12.96 10.84 26.45
CA ALA A 667 -11.73 10.39 27.10
C ALA A 667 -11.70 8.89 27.42
N SER A 668 -12.82 8.28 27.85
CA SER A 668 -12.91 6.81 28.03
C SER A 668 -12.98 6.05 26.71
N THR A 669 -13.70 6.60 25.74
CA THR A 669 -14.09 5.94 24.50
C THR A 669 -12.94 5.83 23.50
N LEU A 670 -12.04 6.83 23.49
CA LEU A 670 -10.94 6.93 22.52
C LEU A 670 -9.98 5.75 22.56
N TYR A 671 -9.71 5.18 23.73
CA TYR A 671 -8.78 4.05 23.87
C TYR A 671 -9.47 2.72 24.21
N GLU A 672 -10.80 2.69 24.31
CA GLU A 672 -11.57 1.50 24.68
C GLU A 672 -11.38 0.35 23.68
N MET A 673 -11.47 0.61 22.38
CA MET A 673 -11.30 -0.44 21.36
C MET A 673 -9.87 -0.98 21.30
N PRO A 674 -8.82 -0.14 21.26
CA PRO A 674 -7.43 -0.59 21.44
C PRO A 674 -7.22 -1.44 22.71
N LEU A 675 -7.78 -1.02 23.85
CA LEU A 675 -7.68 -1.77 25.10
C LEU A 675 -8.33 -3.16 24.99
N ARG A 676 -9.49 -3.28 24.34
CA ARG A 676 -10.14 -4.60 24.10
C ARG A 676 -9.26 -5.52 23.26
N VAL A 677 -8.62 -5.01 22.21
CA VAL A 677 -7.71 -5.79 21.35
C VAL A 677 -6.48 -6.27 22.12
N LEU A 678 -5.85 -5.38 22.90
CA LEU A 678 -4.68 -5.73 23.72
C LEU A 678 -5.04 -6.76 24.80
N VAL A 679 -6.21 -6.63 25.43
CA VAL A 679 -6.73 -7.59 26.41
C VAL A 679 -7.08 -8.93 25.75
N LEU A 680 -7.65 -8.93 24.54
CA LEU A 680 -7.89 -10.17 23.77
C LEU A 680 -6.56 -10.92 23.55
N CYS A 681 -5.51 -10.22 23.13
CA CYS A 681 -4.18 -10.80 22.94
C CYS A 681 -3.62 -11.36 24.25
N ALA A 682 -3.70 -10.60 25.35
CA ALA A 682 -3.26 -11.04 26.68
C ALA A 682 -4.03 -12.28 27.17
N GLN A 683 -5.34 -12.33 26.96
CA GLN A 683 -6.17 -13.48 27.32
C GLN A 683 -5.87 -14.71 26.46
N ALA A 684 -5.60 -14.51 25.16
CA ALA A 684 -5.17 -15.59 24.28
C ALA A 684 -3.80 -16.15 24.70
N HIS A 685 -2.86 -15.28 25.11
CA HIS A 685 -1.61 -15.69 25.73
C HIS A 685 -1.82 -16.47 27.02
N ALA A 686 -2.76 -16.04 27.87
CA ALA A 686 -3.21 -16.75 29.07
C ALA A 686 -4.07 -17.99 28.78
N GLN A 687 -4.15 -18.42 27.51
CA GLN A 687 -4.74 -19.67 27.08
C GLN A 687 -6.27 -19.77 27.26
N LEU A 688 -6.94 -18.63 27.46
CA LEU A 688 -8.39 -18.57 27.62
C LEU A 688 -9.16 -18.76 26.30
N TRP A 689 -8.49 -18.61 25.16
CA TRP A 689 -9.06 -18.63 23.80
C TRP A 689 -8.62 -19.85 22.95
N ARG A 690 -8.05 -20.89 23.57
CA ARG A 690 -7.55 -22.10 22.87
C ARG A 690 -8.58 -22.82 21.97
N ARG A 691 -9.87 -22.59 22.21
CA ARG A 691 -10.97 -23.25 21.48
C ARG A 691 -11.43 -22.51 20.23
N ASN A 692 -10.87 -21.34 19.93
CA ASN A 692 -11.29 -20.47 18.82
C ASN A 692 -10.61 -20.77 17.46
N GLY A 693 -9.97 -21.93 17.31
CA GLY A 693 -9.31 -22.34 16.06
C GLY A 693 -8.01 -21.58 15.75
N PHE A 694 -7.43 -21.87 14.59
CA PHE A 694 -6.20 -21.24 14.10
C PHE A 694 -6.42 -19.84 13.54
N SER A 695 -7.63 -19.51 13.08
CA SER A 695 -8.01 -18.18 12.57
C SER A 695 -7.62 -17.09 13.57
N LEU A 696 -8.06 -17.19 14.83
CA LEU A 696 -7.69 -16.21 15.87
C LEU A 696 -6.17 -16.18 16.13
N VAL A 697 -5.51 -17.34 16.14
CA VAL A 697 -4.05 -17.42 16.34
C VAL A 697 -3.30 -16.70 15.23
N ASN A 698 -3.74 -16.87 13.97
CA ASN A 698 -3.15 -16.23 12.81
C ASN A 698 -3.44 -14.72 12.77
N GLN A 699 -4.64 -14.29 13.17
CA GLN A 699 -4.95 -12.86 13.31
C GLN A 699 -4.02 -12.19 14.34
N ILE A 700 -3.84 -12.81 15.52
CA ILE A 700 -2.92 -12.30 16.55
C ILE A 700 -1.46 -12.33 16.06
N HIS A 701 -1.05 -13.38 15.34
CA HIS A 701 0.29 -13.45 14.75
C HIS A 701 0.55 -12.28 13.79
N ASN A 702 -0.38 -12.02 12.86
CA ASN A 702 -0.25 -10.92 11.91
C ASN A 702 -0.31 -9.56 12.60
N TYR A 703 -1.16 -9.37 13.62
CA TYR A 703 -1.23 -8.13 14.41
C TYR A 703 0.13 -7.66 14.96
N TYR A 704 1.00 -8.59 15.35
CA TYR A 704 2.36 -8.31 15.83
C TYR A 704 3.45 -8.39 14.74
N SER A 705 3.10 -8.82 13.53
CA SER A 705 4.06 -9.03 12.43
C SER A 705 4.63 -7.70 11.92
N PRO A 706 5.94 -7.63 11.58
CA PRO A 706 6.53 -6.44 10.94
C PRO A 706 5.80 -5.95 9.69
N LEU A 707 5.03 -6.83 9.02
CA LEU A 707 4.28 -6.52 7.81
C LEU A 707 3.17 -5.48 8.02
N CYS A 708 2.51 -5.46 9.20
CA CYS A 708 1.40 -4.55 9.46
C CYS A 708 1.37 -3.96 10.88
N ARG A 709 2.25 -4.38 11.81
CA ARG A 709 2.26 -3.91 13.21
C ARG A 709 2.27 -2.39 13.34
N THR A 710 2.95 -1.69 12.43
CA THR A 710 3.06 -0.22 12.44
C THR A 710 1.71 0.49 12.32
N GLU A 711 0.78 -0.05 11.52
CA GLU A 711 -0.59 0.48 11.38
C GLU A 711 -1.62 -0.36 12.15
N MET A 712 -1.17 -1.22 13.07
CA MET A 712 -2.02 -2.03 13.94
C MET A 712 -1.59 -1.89 15.40
N PHE A 713 -0.72 -2.76 15.88
CA PHE A 713 -0.25 -2.78 17.27
C PHE A 713 0.35 -1.45 17.75
N ASP A 714 1.23 -0.83 16.96
CA ASP A 714 1.88 0.44 17.32
C ASP A 714 0.83 1.56 17.48
N ARG A 715 -0.19 1.59 16.62
CA ARG A 715 -1.28 2.58 16.67
C ARG A 715 -2.21 2.33 17.86
N ASP A 716 -2.45 1.08 18.22
CA ASP A 716 -3.22 0.74 19.42
C ASP A 716 -2.47 1.17 20.69
N LEU A 717 -1.16 0.93 20.77
CA LEU A 717 -0.32 1.41 21.87
C LEU A 717 -0.28 2.94 21.94
N LEU A 718 -0.14 3.60 20.79
CA LEU A 718 -0.20 5.06 20.68
C LEU A 718 -1.54 5.60 21.20
N MET A 719 -2.67 4.98 20.85
CA MET A 719 -3.97 5.40 21.38
C MET A 719 -4.10 5.14 22.89
N MET A 720 -3.47 4.10 23.42
CA MET A 720 -3.36 3.92 24.88
C MET A 720 -2.56 5.06 25.54
N GLN A 721 -1.48 5.55 24.91
CA GLN A 721 -0.73 6.72 25.38
C GLN A 721 -1.56 8.01 25.32
N VAL A 722 -2.38 8.18 24.27
CA VAL A 722 -3.36 9.27 24.19
C VAL A 722 -4.34 9.19 25.36
N GLY A 723 -4.90 8.01 25.62
CA GLY A 723 -5.79 7.75 26.76
C GLY A 723 -5.16 8.11 28.11
N ALA A 724 -3.90 7.71 28.31
CA ALA A 724 -3.11 8.03 29.50
C ALA A 724 -2.80 9.53 29.65
N ALA A 725 -2.74 10.27 28.55
CA ALA A 725 -2.50 11.70 28.55
C ALA A 725 -3.76 12.52 28.91
N ILE A 726 -4.94 12.08 28.48
CA ILE A 726 -6.20 12.84 28.60
C ILE A 726 -7.06 12.45 29.80
N ARG A 727 -6.96 11.22 30.29
CA ARG A 727 -7.75 10.72 31.42
C ARG A 727 -6.96 10.86 32.73
N PRO A 728 -7.62 11.15 33.87
CA PRO A 728 -6.94 11.10 35.16
C PRO A 728 -6.22 9.75 35.36
N PRO A 729 -4.98 9.74 35.89
CA PRO A 729 -4.11 8.57 35.83
C PRO A 729 -4.64 7.38 36.66
N THR A 730 -5.27 7.65 37.81
CA THR A 730 -5.98 6.62 38.60
C THR A 730 -7.14 6.01 37.82
N ASP A 731 -8.00 6.85 37.22
CA ASP A 731 -9.16 6.38 36.44
C ASP A 731 -8.75 5.54 35.24
N PHE A 732 -7.64 5.91 34.58
CA PHE A 732 -7.07 5.16 33.48
C PHE A 732 -6.55 3.79 33.94
N LEU A 733 -5.80 3.76 35.05
CA LEU A 733 -5.26 2.52 35.62
C LEU A 733 -6.37 1.56 36.06
N LEU A 734 -7.39 2.04 36.78
CA LEU A 734 -8.53 1.23 37.22
C LEU A 734 -9.32 0.68 36.02
N HIS A 735 -9.41 1.43 34.92
CA HIS A 735 -10.05 0.95 33.70
C HIS A 735 -9.28 -0.22 33.07
N ILE A 736 -7.95 -0.14 32.99
CA ILE A 736 -7.10 -1.25 32.55
C ILE A 736 -7.30 -2.47 33.47
N ILE A 737 -7.20 -2.29 34.79
CA ILE A 737 -7.37 -3.39 35.76
C ILE A 737 -8.73 -4.08 35.60
N CYS A 738 -9.80 -3.31 35.38
CA CYS A 738 -11.14 -3.83 35.13
C CYS A 738 -11.18 -4.71 33.89
N ARG A 739 -10.66 -4.23 32.75
CA ARG A 739 -10.70 -4.98 31.48
C ARG A 739 -9.88 -6.26 31.52
N PHE A 740 -8.75 -6.26 32.23
CA PHE A 740 -7.95 -7.46 32.49
C PHE A 740 -8.59 -8.42 33.51
N ARG A 741 -9.71 -8.03 34.16
CA ARG A 741 -10.40 -8.79 35.22
C ARG A 741 -9.50 -9.05 36.44
N LEU A 742 -8.68 -8.05 36.78
CA LEU A 742 -7.70 -8.12 37.87
C LEU A 742 -8.10 -7.32 39.12
N ILE A 743 -9.35 -6.84 39.21
CA ILE A 743 -9.85 -6.04 40.35
C ILE A 743 -9.55 -6.73 41.68
N GLN A 744 -9.98 -7.99 41.83
CA GLN A 744 -9.75 -8.78 43.05
C GLN A 744 -8.27 -9.09 43.32
N TRP A 745 -7.46 -9.22 42.26
CA TRP A 745 -6.02 -9.48 42.40
C TRP A 745 -5.25 -8.24 42.86
N ALA A 746 -5.69 -7.05 42.42
CA ALA A 746 -5.08 -5.76 42.72
C ALA A 746 -5.46 -5.21 44.12
N ASP A 747 -6.53 -5.73 44.71
CA ASP A 747 -6.98 -5.38 46.06
C ASP A 747 -6.16 -6.12 47.14
N GLN A 748 -5.69 -5.39 48.15
CA GLN A 748 -4.92 -5.93 49.29
C GLN A 748 -5.69 -6.99 50.09
N CYS A 749 -7.04 -6.98 50.05
CA CYS A 749 -7.88 -7.98 50.71
C CYS A 749 -8.00 -9.32 49.93
N GLY A 750 -7.50 -9.36 48.69
CA GLY A 750 -7.73 -10.46 47.74
C GLY A 750 -7.13 -11.82 48.11
N ASP A 751 -6.11 -11.87 49.00
CA ASP A 751 -5.53 -13.14 49.45
C ASP A 751 -6.50 -13.93 50.37
N CYS A 752 -7.49 -13.27 50.97
CA CYS A 752 -8.47 -13.86 51.90
C CYS A 752 -9.81 -14.27 51.24
N ALA A 753 -10.08 -13.86 50.00
CA ALA A 753 -11.36 -14.05 49.31
C ALA A 753 -11.50 -15.45 48.67
N SER A 754 -11.45 -16.50 49.49
CA SER A 754 -11.59 -17.91 49.09
C SER A 754 -13.05 -18.38 48.89
N LYS A 755 -14.04 -17.48 48.87
CA LYS A 755 -15.48 -17.84 48.89
C LYS A 755 -16.34 -17.32 47.74
N GLN A 756 -15.80 -16.62 46.74
CA GLN A 756 -16.57 -16.19 45.57
C GLN A 756 -16.30 -17.06 44.34
N SER A 757 -17.29 -17.16 43.46
CA SER A 757 -17.17 -17.80 42.14
C SER A 757 -15.92 -17.28 41.42
N THR A 758 -15.10 -18.19 40.91
CA THR A 758 -13.91 -17.87 40.12
C THR A 758 -14.25 -16.88 38.99
N PRO A 759 -13.43 -15.84 38.73
CA PRO A 759 -13.74 -14.83 37.72
C PRO A 759 -14.00 -15.44 36.34
N PHE A 760 -13.38 -16.58 36.04
CA PHE A 760 -13.36 -17.22 34.73
C PHE A 760 -14.33 -18.42 34.58
N GLY A 761 -15.21 -18.67 35.55
CA GLY A 761 -16.13 -19.82 35.58
C GLY A 761 -15.54 -21.06 36.26
N LYS A 762 -16.26 -22.20 36.28
CA LYS A 762 -15.84 -23.44 36.97
C LYS A 762 -14.50 -23.97 36.42
N MET A 763 -13.41 -23.66 37.11
CA MET A 763 -12.03 -24.08 36.82
C MET A 763 -11.34 -24.42 38.14
N GLU A 764 -10.32 -25.28 38.09
CA GLU A 764 -9.52 -25.60 39.27
C GLU A 764 -8.83 -24.35 39.83
N PRO A 765 -8.71 -24.21 41.17
CA PRO A 765 -8.12 -23.02 41.79
C PRO A 765 -6.66 -22.75 41.39
N GLU A 766 -5.87 -23.80 41.11
CA GLU A 766 -4.48 -23.67 40.69
C GLU A 766 -4.33 -23.15 39.25
N GLU A 767 -5.13 -23.66 38.32
CA GLU A 767 -5.16 -23.17 36.94
C GLU A 767 -5.64 -21.72 36.88
N THR A 768 -6.65 -21.40 37.68
CA THR A 768 -7.16 -20.03 37.85
C THR A 768 -6.06 -19.09 38.34
N GLY A 769 -5.26 -19.51 39.33
CA GLY A 769 -4.12 -18.73 39.84
C GLY A 769 -3.07 -18.43 38.77
N LYS A 770 -2.67 -19.45 37.97
CA LYS A 770 -1.70 -19.28 36.88
C LYS A 770 -2.19 -18.30 35.82
N ILE A 771 -3.46 -18.38 35.43
CA ILE A 771 -4.08 -17.46 34.45
C ILE A 771 -4.05 -16.03 34.98
N ILE A 772 -4.42 -15.81 36.25
CA ILE A 772 -4.40 -14.48 36.88
C ILE A 772 -2.99 -13.89 36.86
N VAL A 773 -1.97 -14.69 37.20
CA VAL A 773 -0.57 -14.24 37.17
C VAL A 773 -0.14 -13.86 35.76
N ILE A 774 -0.45 -14.67 34.74
CA ILE A 774 -0.12 -14.33 33.34
C ILE A 774 -0.81 -13.02 32.93
N LEU A 775 -2.10 -12.84 33.27
CA LEU A 775 -2.81 -11.60 32.97
C LEU A 775 -2.19 -10.39 33.69
N ALA A 776 -1.76 -10.55 34.94
CA ALA A 776 -1.06 -9.51 35.68
C ALA A 776 0.31 -9.17 35.06
N GLU A 777 1.05 -10.18 34.58
CA GLU A 777 2.29 -9.99 33.83
C GLU A 777 2.04 -9.16 32.55
N GLU A 778 1.03 -9.52 31.75
CA GLU A 778 0.68 -8.80 30.52
C GLU A 778 0.18 -7.37 30.83
N MET A 779 -0.57 -7.18 31.91
CA MET A 779 -1.05 -5.86 32.33
C MET A 779 0.12 -4.94 32.72
N LEU A 780 1.05 -5.41 33.57
CA LEU A 780 2.24 -4.61 33.92
C LEU A 780 3.14 -4.39 32.71
N HIS A 781 3.20 -5.35 31.78
CA HIS A 781 3.92 -5.19 30.52
C HIS A 781 3.33 -4.05 29.68
N LEU A 782 1.99 -3.99 29.57
CA LEU A 782 1.31 -2.89 28.89
C LEU A 782 1.63 -1.53 29.52
N LEU A 783 1.69 -1.43 30.86
CA LEU A 783 2.10 -0.20 31.53
C LEU A 783 3.56 0.18 31.22
N ILE A 784 4.46 -0.80 31.13
CA ILE A 784 5.86 -0.56 30.72
C ILE A 784 5.90 0.00 29.30
N MET A 785 5.14 -0.58 28.36
CA MET A 785 5.10 -0.11 26.98
C MET A 785 4.51 1.31 26.87
N ILE A 786 3.38 1.58 27.54
CA ILE A 786 2.72 2.89 27.54
C ILE A 786 3.68 4.00 28.01
N VAL A 787 4.42 3.76 29.09
CA VAL A 787 5.29 4.80 29.67
C VAL A 787 6.69 4.84 29.04
N GLY A 788 7.18 3.71 28.53
CA GLY A 788 8.56 3.52 28.10
C GLY A 788 8.81 3.75 26.62
N GLU A 789 7.84 3.42 25.75
CA GLU A 789 8.02 3.55 24.31
C GLU A 789 7.70 4.97 23.83
N ARG A 790 8.73 5.82 23.86
CA ARG A 790 8.67 7.24 23.47
C ARG A 790 9.38 7.54 22.15
N TYR A 791 10.02 6.54 21.55
CA TYR A 791 10.81 6.66 20.33
C TYR A 791 9.92 6.65 19.07
N TYR A 792 8.81 7.37 19.14
CA TYR A 792 7.90 7.64 18.02
C TYR A 792 7.81 9.16 17.86
N PRO A 793 8.21 9.73 16.70
CA PRO A 793 8.17 11.18 16.48
C PRO A 793 6.76 11.75 16.69
N GLY A 794 6.63 12.72 17.59
CA GLY A 794 5.35 13.29 18.03
C GLY A 794 4.84 12.77 19.38
N VAL A 795 5.32 11.60 19.84
CA VAL A 795 5.09 11.11 21.22
C VAL A 795 6.22 11.55 22.13
N GLY A 796 7.45 11.24 21.75
CA GLY A 796 8.66 11.71 22.40
C GLY A 796 9.49 12.59 21.49
N LYS A 797 10.35 13.39 22.11
CA LYS A 797 11.33 14.25 21.44
C LYS A 797 12.42 13.39 20.81
N CYS A 798 12.12 12.85 19.64
CA CYS A 798 13.00 11.97 18.87
C CYS A 798 12.75 12.15 17.37
N THR A 799 13.74 11.75 16.60
CA THR A 799 13.72 11.74 15.14
C THR A 799 13.36 10.35 14.60
N PHE A 800 12.92 10.29 13.34
CA PHE A 800 12.70 9.00 12.66
C PHE A 800 13.99 8.17 12.58
N THR A 801 15.16 8.81 12.50
CA THR A 801 16.47 8.13 12.54
C THR A 801 16.71 7.45 13.89
N GLU A 802 16.42 8.11 15.00
CA GLU A 802 16.55 7.52 16.35
C GLU A 802 15.55 6.37 16.57
N ARG A 803 14.34 6.47 16.03
CA ARG A 803 13.37 5.36 16.01
C ARG A 803 13.96 4.14 15.30
N MET A 804 14.53 4.32 14.11
CA MET A 804 15.17 3.22 13.37
C MET A 804 16.43 2.69 14.10
N GLN A 805 17.24 3.56 14.70
CA GLN A 805 18.40 3.15 15.51
C GLN A 805 17.96 2.24 16.66
N ARG A 806 16.87 2.60 17.36
CA ARG A 806 16.31 1.77 18.44
C ARG A 806 15.91 0.39 17.94
N GLU A 807 15.23 0.27 16.80
CA GLU A 807 14.90 -1.03 16.19
C GLU A 807 16.16 -1.87 15.94
N VAL A 808 17.16 -1.30 15.27
CA VAL A 808 18.40 -2.02 14.93
C VAL A 808 19.17 -2.44 16.18
N VAL A 809 19.24 -1.58 17.20
CA VAL A 809 19.86 -1.92 18.49
C VAL A 809 19.22 -3.17 19.07
N HIS A 810 17.89 -3.26 19.10
CA HIS A 810 17.19 -4.38 19.71
C HIS A 810 17.25 -5.65 18.86
N VAL A 811 17.26 -5.54 17.52
CA VAL A 811 17.57 -6.68 16.66
C VAL A 811 18.95 -7.24 17.00
N LEU A 812 19.98 -6.40 17.16
CA LEU A 812 21.34 -6.83 17.50
C LEU A 812 21.51 -7.25 18.96
N CYS A 813 20.58 -6.87 19.85
CA CYS A 813 20.54 -7.38 21.22
C CYS A 813 20.18 -8.88 21.29
N THR A 814 19.59 -9.45 20.24
CA THR A 814 19.34 -10.91 20.11
C THR A 814 20.60 -11.70 19.71
N GLY A 815 21.63 -11.01 19.19
CA GLY A 815 22.86 -11.61 18.69
C GLY A 815 23.38 -10.91 17.43
N PRO A 816 24.59 -11.26 16.95
CA PRO A 816 25.13 -10.72 15.71
C PRO A 816 24.34 -11.20 14.49
N GLN A 817 24.00 -10.30 13.57
CA GLN A 817 23.13 -10.59 12.43
C GLN A 817 23.70 -10.07 11.10
N PRO A 818 23.43 -10.73 9.96
CA PRO A 818 23.73 -10.17 8.64
C PRO A 818 22.74 -9.03 8.30
N PHE A 819 23.16 -8.13 7.39
CA PHE A 819 22.33 -6.97 6.98
C PHE A 819 20.93 -7.38 6.49
N SER A 820 20.83 -8.46 5.71
CA SER A 820 19.56 -8.95 5.17
C SER A 820 18.57 -9.40 6.25
N HIS A 821 19.04 -9.88 7.40
CA HIS A 821 18.17 -10.23 8.52
C HIS A 821 17.66 -8.97 9.22
N ILE A 822 18.53 -7.96 9.41
CA ILE A 822 18.14 -6.66 9.99
C ILE A 822 17.07 -6.01 9.11
N GLN A 823 17.28 -5.96 7.79
CA GLN A 823 16.35 -5.36 6.85
C GLN A 823 14.95 -5.99 6.90
N LYS A 824 14.85 -7.33 7.02
CA LYS A 824 13.56 -8.03 7.12
C LYS A 824 12.78 -7.72 8.41
N ARG A 825 13.42 -7.14 9.43
CA ARG A 825 12.80 -6.79 10.72
C ARG A 825 12.37 -5.32 10.80
N MET A 826 12.73 -4.48 9.82
CA MET A 826 12.37 -3.07 9.79
C MET A 826 10.90 -2.87 9.39
N SER A 827 10.31 -1.74 9.81
CA SER A 827 8.95 -1.36 9.43
C SER A 827 8.87 -0.91 7.97
N HIS A 828 7.71 -1.15 7.34
CA HIS A 828 7.33 -0.60 6.03
C HIS A 828 6.70 0.80 6.11
N ASP A 829 7.02 1.58 7.14
CA ASP A 829 6.50 2.96 7.29
C ASP A 829 7.08 3.86 6.19
N PRO A 830 6.25 4.46 5.30
CA PRO A 830 6.75 5.27 4.19
C PRO A 830 7.65 6.44 4.60
N MET A 831 7.47 6.96 5.83
CA MET A 831 8.30 8.04 6.36
C MET A 831 9.68 7.54 6.83
N VAL A 832 9.79 6.26 7.20
CA VAL A 832 11.02 5.60 7.64
C VAL A 832 11.81 5.04 6.46
N GLU A 833 11.14 4.61 5.39
CA GLU A 833 11.79 4.06 4.18
C GLU A 833 12.72 5.06 3.47
N ARG A 834 12.51 6.36 3.66
CA ARG A 834 13.39 7.42 3.13
C ARG A 834 14.75 7.48 3.85
N ILE A 835 14.89 6.83 5.00
CA ILE A 835 16.12 6.82 5.80
C ILE A 835 17.01 5.65 5.39
N SER A 836 18.29 5.94 5.19
CA SER A 836 19.30 4.93 4.85
C SER A 836 19.56 3.96 6.01
N LEU A 837 18.95 2.77 5.95
CA LEU A 837 19.17 1.68 6.91
C LEU A 837 20.66 1.33 7.06
N HIS A 838 21.42 1.37 5.96
CA HIS A 838 22.85 1.07 5.99
C HIS A 838 23.65 2.03 6.87
N GLU A 839 23.33 3.33 6.83
CA GLU A 839 23.98 4.33 7.68
C GLU A 839 23.61 4.15 9.15
N VAL A 840 22.33 3.86 9.43
CA VAL A 840 21.85 3.54 10.77
C VAL A 840 22.56 2.31 11.34
N VAL A 841 22.68 1.23 10.57
CA VAL A 841 23.38 0.02 11.01
C VAL A 841 24.85 0.32 11.32
N ASN A 842 25.54 1.10 10.48
CA ASN A 842 26.95 1.47 10.72
C ASN A 842 27.11 2.43 11.92
N SER A 843 26.10 3.23 12.25
CA SER A 843 26.14 4.10 13.42
C SER A 843 26.02 3.30 14.73
N VAL A 844 25.28 2.18 14.75
CA VAL A 844 25.03 1.38 15.96
C VAL A 844 25.87 0.10 16.08
N ALA A 845 26.45 -0.38 14.98
CA ALA A 845 27.12 -1.68 14.93
C ALA A 845 28.51 -1.63 14.30
N ASN A 846 29.34 -2.62 14.66
CA ASN A 846 30.64 -2.90 14.05
C ASN A 846 30.48 -4.08 13.08
N PHE A 847 30.95 -3.92 11.84
CA PHE A 847 30.90 -4.98 10.83
C PHE A 847 32.08 -5.94 10.98
N VAL A 848 31.79 -7.25 11.05
CA VAL A 848 32.76 -8.34 11.02
C VAL A 848 32.67 -9.03 9.66
N LYS A 849 33.81 -9.06 8.96
CA LYS A 849 33.91 -9.62 7.61
C LYS A 849 33.49 -11.09 7.56
N PRO A 850 32.90 -11.55 6.43
CA PRO A 850 32.60 -12.97 6.24
C PRO A 850 33.84 -13.84 6.38
N THR A 851 33.64 -15.05 6.89
CA THR A 851 34.63 -16.14 6.78
C THR A 851 34.26 -17.01 5.57
N SER A 852 35.12 -17.96 5.16
CA SER A 852 34.82 -18.87 4.03
C SER A 852 33.52 -19.65 4.20
N THR A 853 33.00 -19.77 5.43
CA THR A 853 31.80 -20.54 5.77
C THR A 853 30.65 -19.69 6.33
N SER A 854 30.82 -18.38 6.55
CA SER A 854 29.77 -17.54 7.15
C SER A 854 29.68 -16.16 6.50
N ALA A 855 28.45 -15.67 6.31
CA ALA A 855 28.21 -14.30 5.86
C ALA A 855 28.78 -13.27 6.86
N GLY A 856 29.05 -12.05 6.39
CA GLY A 856 29.48 -10.94 7.25
C GLY A 856 28.36 -10.55 8.22
N GLN A 857 28.72 -10.23 9.45
CA GLN A 857 27.79 -9.99 10.55
C GLN A 857 28.04 -8.65 11.24
N PHE A 858 26.96 -8.00 11.65
CA PHE A 858 26.99 -6.78 12.44
C PHE A 858 26.88 -7.10 13.92
N HIS A 859 27.77 -6.52 14.72
CA HIS A 859 27.81 -6.67 16.18
C HIS A 859 27.48 -5.33 16.83
N LEU A 860 26.59 -5.32 17.83
CA LEU A 860 26.25 -4.11 18.57
C LEU A 860 27.51 -3.48 19.19
N LYS A 861 27.64 -2.15 19.13
CA LYS A 861 28.73 -1.42 19.80
C LYS A 861 28.59 -1.50 21.32
N ASP A 862 29.70 -1.71 22.03
CA ASP A 862 29.71 -1.83 23.50
C ASP A 862 29.13 -0.59 24.21
N THR A 863 29.28 0.60 23.62
CA THR A 863 28.71 1.86 24.14
C THR A 863 27.18 1.88 24.18
N LEU A 864 26.53 1.01 23.41
CA LEU A 864 25.07 0.92 23.32
C LEU A 864 24.49 -0.24 24.14
N LEU A 865 25.32 -0.97 24.90
CA LEU A 865 24.83 -2.01 25.80
C LEU A 865 23.90 -1.44 26.89
N SER A 866 24.03 -0.17 27.28
CA SER A 866 23.07 0.43 28.22
C SER A 866 21.66 0.64 27.64
N GLU A 867 21.50 0.58 26.32
CA GLU A 867 20.22 0.84 25.63
C GLU A 867 19.32 -0.39 25.52
N TYR A 868 19.79 -1.57 25.95
CA TYR A 868 19.00 -2.80 25.93
C TYR A 868 17.75 -2.68 26.80
N ASN A 869 16.58 -2.77 26.17
CA ASN A 869 15.30 -2.89 26.85
C ASN A 869 14.85 -4.37 26.82
N PRO A 870 14.78 -5.07 27.97
CA PRO A 870 14.24 -6.44 28.03
C PRO A 870 12.75 -6.51 27.70
N PHE A 871 12.03 -5.38 27.75
CA PHE A 871 10.63 -5.25 27.42
C PHE A 871 10.41 -4.49 26.11
N PHE A 872 11.37 -4.57 25.18
CA PHE A 872 11.21 -3.96 23.87
C PHE A 872 9.96 -4.54 23.18
N TYR A 873 9.02 -3.64 22.89
CA TYR A 873 7.65 -3.97 22.51
C TYR A 873 7.52 -4.76 21.19
N HIS A 874 8.58 -4.80 20.39
CA HIS A 874 8.64 -5.50 19.11
C HIS A 874 9.29 -6.89 19.16
N TYR A 875 9.72 -7.36 20.33
CA TYR A 875 10.20 -8.73 20.46
C TYR A 875 9.05 -9.74 20.36
N SER A 876 9.21 -10.72 19.47
CA SER A 876 8.45 -11.95 19.59
C SER A 876 8.90 -12.76 20.81
N LYS A 877 8.13 -13.78 21.20
CA LYS A 877 8.51 -14.68 22.31
C LYS A 877 9.88 -15.35 22.09
N SER A 878 10.21 -15.69 20.84
CA SER A 878 11.52 -16.23 20.48
C SER A 878 12.61 -15.17 20.57
N ASP A 879 12.35 -13.95 20.10
CA ASP A 879 13.34 -12.86 20.13
C ASP A 879 13.68 -12.48 21.57
N LEU A 880 12.67 -12.40 22.46
CA LEU A 880 12.85 -12.14 23.89
C LEU A 880 13.77 -13.19 24.53
N SER A 881 13.48 -14.48 24.32
CA SER A 881 14.29 -15.56 24.89
C SER A 881 15.73 -15.54 24.36
N GLN A 882 15.93 -15.25 23.07
CA GLN A 882 17.25 -15.11 22.47
C GLN A 882 18.01 -13.90 23.04
N ALA A 883 17.35 -12.75 23.16
CA ALA A 883 17.93 -11.55 23.74
C ALA A 883 18.33 -11.77 25.21
N GLU A 884 17.48 -12.37 26.03
CA GLU A 884 17.80 -12.68 27.44
C GLU A 884 19.07 -13.54 27.56
N GLN A 885 19.15 -14.63 26.80
CA GLN A 885 20.30 -15.53 26.82
C GLN A 885 21.59 -14.85 26.31
N TYR A 886 21.50 -14.12 25.20
CA TYR A 886 22.64 -13.45 24.61
C TYR A 886 23.15 -12.32 25.51
N GLN A 887 22.25 -11.49 26.05
CA GLN A 887 22.60 -10.39 26.94
C GLN A 887 23.17 -10.89 28.25
N GLN A 888 22.63 -11.97 28.83
CA GLN A 888 23.21 -12.59 30.01
C GLN A 888 24.67 -12.98 29.74
N LYS A 889 24.94 -13.71 28.65
CA LYS A 889 26.29 -14.15 28.27
C LYS A 889 27.27 -12.99 28.07
N VAL A 890 26.87 -11.94 27.34
CA VAL A 890 27.73 -10.77 27.05
C VAL A 890 28.04 -9.96 28.30
N ARG A 891 27.10 -9.90 29.26
CA ARG A 891 27.21 -9.04 30.45
C ARG A 891 27.88 -9.70 31.65
N LEU A 892 28.07 -11.02 31.67
CA LEU A 892 28.66 -11.77 32.79
C LEU A 892 29.96 -11.17 33.37
N LYS A 893 30.78 -10.52 32.51
CA LYS A 893 32.07 -9.93 32.91
C LYS A 893 32.05 -8.41 33.02
N LEU A 894 30.89 -7.78 32.85
CA LEU A 894 30.73 -6.33 32.92
C LEU A 894 30.35 -5.89 34.35
N SER A 895 30.25 -4.59 34.57
CA SER A 895 29.84 -4.05 35.88
C SER A 895 28.48 -4.60 36.33
N ARG A 896 28.29 -4.75 37.66
CA ARG A 896 27.00 -5.18 38.24
C ARG A 896 25.82 -4.33 37.77
N LYS A 897 26.04 -3.04 37.52
CA LYS A 897 25.02 -2.11 36.96
C LYS A 897 24.57 -2.52 35.56
N LEU A 898 25.48 -3.01 34.71
CA LEU A 898 25.13 -3.50 33.37
C LEU A 898 24.53 -4.90 33.40
N GLN A 899 24.95 -5.76 34.35
CA GLN A 899 24.36 -7.08 34.58
C GLN A 899 22.90 -7.00 35.06
N ALA A 900 22.56 -5.96 35.82
CA ALA A 900 21.21 -5.71 36.32
C ALA A 900 20.17 -5.44 35.21
N CYS A 901 20.59 -5.09 33.99
CA CYS A 901 19.71 -4.71 32.88
C CYS A 901 18.57 -3.74 33.30
N PRO A 902 18.91 -2.59 33.92
CA PRO A 902 17.89 -1.63 34.34
C PRO A 902 17.18 -1.00 33.14
N PRO A 903 16.00 -0.39 33.35
CA PRO A 903 15.33 0.36 32.28
C PRO A 903 16.28 1.41 31.66
N PRO A 904 16.38 1.49 30.33
CA PRO A 904 17.13 2.56 29.68
C PRO A 904 16.43 3.89 29.92
N ILE A 905 17.18 4.99 29.92
CA ILE A 905 16.63 6.33 30.12
C ILE A 905 15.86 6.72 28.85
N PRO A 906 14.53 6.88 28.90
CA PRO A 906 13.77 7.24 27.71
C PRO A 906 13.98 8.73 27.35
N CYS A 907 13.74 9.08 26.09
CA CYS A 907 13.67 10.49 25.69
C CYS A 907 12.52 11.21 26.41
N LYS A 908 12.52 12.55 26.38
CA LYS A 908 11.43 13.33 26.98
C LYS A 908 10.16 13.21 26.13
N PHE A 909 8.99 13.20 26.76
CA PHE A 909 7.71 13.31 26.03
C PHE A 909 7.58 14.66 25.31
N GLU A 910 6.83 14.67 24.22
CA GLU A 910 6.25 15.89 23.67
C GLU A 910 5.16 16.44 24.61
N PRO A 911 4.85 17.75 24.58
CA PRO A 911 4.02 18.39 25.60
C PRO A 911 2.66 17.73 25.86
N PHE A 912 1.96 17.29 24.81
CA PHE A 912 0.68 16.58 24.95
C PHE A 912 0.80 15.27 25.75
N PHE A 913 1.89 14.53 25.58
CA PHE A 913 2.09 13.22 26.20
C PHE A 913 2.80 13.26 27.56
N ILE A 914 3.28 14.44 28.02
CA ILE A 914 3.89 14.58 29.35
C ILE A 914 3.04 13.95 30.47
N PRO A 915 1.69 14.09 30.51
CA PRO A 915 0.89 13.52 31.60
C PRO A 915 0.94 11.99 31.72
N VAL A 916 1.34 11.26 30.67
CA VAL A 916 1.42 9.78 30.68
C VAL A 916 2.28 9.25 31.84
N ARG A 917 3.38 9.94 32.16
CA ARG A 917 4.27 9.55 33.27
C ARG A 917 3.58 9.56 34.64
N ASN A 918 2.46 10.27 34.79
CA ASN A 918 1.76 10.39 36.07
C ASN A 918 1.19 9.06 36.55
N ILE A 919 0.99 8.07 35.65
CA ILE A 919 0.60 6.69 36.02
C ILE A 919 1.58 6.11 37.05
N LEU A 920 2.89 6.32 36.85
CA LEU A 920 3.96 5.77 37.69
C LEU A 920 3.94 6.27 39.14
N LYS A 921 3.32 7.42 39.41
CA LYS A 921 3.22 8.01 40.75
C LYS A 921 1.82 7.91 41.36
N THR A 922 0.92 7.14 40.77
CA THR A 922 -0.41 6.91 41.36
C THR A 922 -0.30 6.06 42.62
N PRO A 923 -1.00 6.40 43.72
CA PRO A 923 -1.02 5.58 44.93
C PRO A 923 -1.49 4.14 44.64
N CYS A 924 -2.51 3.97 43.80
CA CYS A 924 -2.98 2.63 43.39
C CYS A 924 -1.87 1.78 42.73
N LEU A 925 -1.10 2.31 41.77
CA LEU A 925 -0.01 1.54 41.17
C LEU A 925 1.08 1.20 42.19
N ILE A 926 1.45 2.15 43.05
CA ILE A 926 2.46 1.92 44.09
C ILE A 926 2.03 0.80 45.04
N LYS A 927 0.75 0.78 45.46
CA LYS A 927 0.17 -0.31 46.26
C LYS A 927 0.20 -1.65 45.53
N ILE A 928 -0.08 -1.67 44.22
CA ILE A 928 0.02 -2.89 43.40
C ILE A 928 1.48 -3.38 43.32
N LEU A 929 2.43 -2.48 43.08
CA LEU A 929 3.86 -2.82 43.02
C LEU A 929 4.34 -3.39 44.36
N LYS A 930 3.97 -2.75 45.48
CA LYS A 930 4.21 -3.26 46.82
C LYS A 930 3.59 -4.65 47.03
N LEU A 931 2.33 -4.84 46.61
CA LEU A 931 1.63 -6.12 46.74
C LEU A 931 2.36 -7.24 45.98
N VAL A 932 2.92 -6.96 44.80
CA VAL A 932 3.76 -7.92 44.06
C VAL A 932 5.03 -8.27 44.83
N LEU A 933 5.73 -7.29 45.42
CA LEU A 933 6.91 -7.53 46.24
C LEU A 933 6.59 -8.39 47.48
N ASP A 934 5.54 -8.03 48.21
CA ASP A 934 5.11 -8.74 49.42
C ASP A 934 4.69 -10.19 49.10
N ARG A 935 3.95 -10.39 47.99
CA ARG A 935 3.54 -11.73 47.52
C ARG A 935 4.73 -12.59 47.12
N THR A 936 5.77 -11.99 46.53
CA THR A 936 7.01 -12.69 46.15
C THR A 936 7.72 -13.20 47.40
N GLY A 937 7.91 -12.35 48.41
CA GLY A 937 8.56 -12.74 49.67
C GLY A 937 7.77 -13.81 50.45
N LYS A 938 6.44 -13.83 50.32
CA LYS A 938 5.55 -14.82 50.95
C LYS A 938 5.36 -16.10 50.13
N ARG A 939 5.98 -16.23 48.95
CA ARG A 939 5.76 -17.35 48.00
C ARG A 939 4.28 -17.56 47.67
N SER A 940 3.54 -16.47 47.48
CA SER A 940 2.12 -16.52 47.14
C SER A 940 1.92 -17.20 45.78
N ARG A 941 0.82 -17.96 45.63
CA ARG A 941 0.39 -18.53 44.34
C ARG A 941 0.11 -17.48 43.26
N PHE A 942 -0.02 -16.20 43.66
CA PHE A 942 -0.23 -15.06 42.77
C PHE A 942 1.07 -14.27 42.47
N SER A 943 2.23 -14.91 42.66
CA SER A 943 3.56 -14.33 42.34
C SER A 943 4.29 -15.15 41.28
N SER A 944 5.19 -14.50 40.54
CA SER A 944 6.13 -15.12 39.60
C SER A 944 7.37 -14.24 39.42
N ASP A 945 8.50 -14.84 39.03
CA ASP A 945 9.74 -14.11 38.71
C ASP A 945 9.52 -13.05 37.64
N ARG A 946 8.73 -13.37 36.62
CA ARG A 946 8.38 -12.48 35.50
C ARG A 946 7.54 -11.28 35.94
N LEU A 947 6.67 -11.47 36.93
CA LEU A 947 5.87 -10.41 37.52
C LEU A 947 6.74 -9.50 38.40
N LEU A 948 7.65 -10.09 39.20
CA LEU A 948 8.65 -9.35 39.97
C LEU A 948 9.53 -8.49 39.05
N HIS A 949 10.04 -9.06 37.95
CA HIS A 949 10.87 -8.34 36.98
C HIS A 949 10.17 -7.06 36.48
N ARG A 950 8.90 -7.16 36.06
CA ARG A 950 8.12 -6.01 35.60
C ARG A 950 7.85 -4.99 36.69
N ALA A 951 7.60 -5.43 37.93
CA ALA A 951 7.42 -4.53 39.06
C ALA A 951 8.70 -3.73 39.36
N LEU A 952 9.86 -4.39 39.43
CA LEU A 952 11.15 -3.74 39.61
C LEU A 952 11.46 -2.77 38.46
N TYR A 953 11.11 -3.14 37.23
CA TYR A 953 11.32 -2.32 36.05
C TYR A 953 10.47 -1.03 36.07
N LEU A 954 9.17 -1.13 36.43
CA LEU A 954 8.29 0.03 36.59
C LEU A 954 8.78 0.98 37.71
N ILE A 955 9.25 0.44 38.83
CA ILE A 955 9.87 1.25 39.89
C ILE A 955 11.12 1.95 39.33
N GLY A 956 11.96 1.24 38.59
CA GLY A 956 13.14 1.82 37.92
C GLY A 956 12.80 2.97 36.96
N MET A 957 11.73 2.83 36.17
CA MET A 957 11.24 3.89 35.29
C MET A 957 10.74 5.11 36.08
N ALA A 958 10.02 4.89 37.19
CA ALA A 958 9.55 5.97 38.06
C ALA A 958 10.69 6.75 38.72
N LEU A 959 11.75 6.03 39.11
CA LEU A 959 12.99 6.61 39.59
C LEU A 959 13.70 7.46 38.52
N HIS A 960 13.73 7.01 37.26
CA HIS A 960 14.27 7.82 36.16
C HIS A 960 13.48 9.12 35.94
N GLU A 961 12.15 9.09 36.00
CA GLU A 961 11.31 10.28 35.90
C GLU A 961 11.58 11.27 37.04
N GLN A 962 11.65 10.79 38.29
CA GLN A 962 11.98 11.61 39.45
C GLN A 962 13.40 12.21 39.33
N ALA A 963 14.36 11.46 38.80
CA ALA A 963 15.72 11.95 38.60
C ALA A 963 15.81 13.04 37.51
N GLN A 964 14.99 12.95 36.46
CA GLN A 964 14.89 13.97 35.42
C GLN A 964 14.11 15.22 35.86
N ASP A 965 13.20 15.07 36.82
CA ASP A 965 12.33 16.13 37.34
C ASP A 965 12.17 16.03 38.86
N LEU A 966 13.19 16.48 39.60
CA LEU A 966 13.30 16.32 41.06
C LEU A 966 12.13 16.95 41.83
N GLN A 967 11.51 18.01 41.32
CA GLN A 967 10.42 18.72 42.00
C GLN A 967 9.05 18.47 41.35
N GLY A 968 8.96 18.35 40.03
CA GLY A 968 7.69 18.17 39.31
C GLY A 968 7.16 16.73 39.30
N PHE A 969 7.95 15.75 39.73
CA PHE A 969 7.55 14.34 39.76
C PHE A 969 7.85 13.66 41.12
N PRO A 970 7.06 13.90 42.18
CA PRO A 970 7.37 13.49 43.57
C PRO A 970 7.08 11.99 43.86
N PHE A 971 7.66 11.08 43.08
CA PHE A 971 7.49 9.63 43.26
C PHE A 971 7.99 9.15 44.61
N ILE A 972 9.16 9.61 45.07
CA ILE A 972 9.76 9.15 46.33
C ILE A 972 8.88 9.48 47.53
N GLU A 973 8.26 10.66 47.55
CA GLU A 973 7.36 11.08 48.63
C GLU A 973 6.13 10.17 48.70
N ILE A 974 5.51 9.89 47.54
CA ILE A 974 4.29 9.09 47.48
C ILE A 974 4.59 7.62 47.81
N SER A 975 5.69 7.08 47.27
CA SER A 975 6.09 5.68 47.52
C SER A 975 6.60 5.44 48.94
N ALA A 976 7.13 6.46 49.62
CA ALA A 976 7.47 6.38 51.03
C ALA A 976 6.24 6.22 51.94
N LYS A 977 5.10 6.85 51.60
CA LYS A 977 3.84 6.70 52.35
C LYS A 977 3.30 5.27 52.34
N GLU A 978 3.66 4.50 51.31
CA GLU A 978 3.28 3.09 51.15
C GLU A 978 4.40 2.12 51.56
N GLU A 979 5.49 2.58 52.18
CA GLU A 979 6.60 1.72 52.65
C GLU A 979 7.24 0.85 51.53
N LEU A 980 7.27 1.37 50.29
CA LEU A 980 7.75 0.62 49.14
C LEU A 980 9.23 0.22 49.28
N LEU A 981 10.08 1.14 49.77
CA LEU A 981 11.51 0.88 49.97
C LEU A 981 11.75 -0.25 50.97
N GLN A 982 10.99 -0.28 52.07
CA GLN A 982 11.11 -1.34 53.08
C GLN A 982 10.75 -2.71 52.49
N SER A 983 9.75 -2.76 51.60
CA SER A 983 9.35 -3.98 50.90
C SER A 983 10.41 -4.46 49.88
N LEU A 984 11.15 -3.54 49.25
CA LEU A 984 12.31 -3.89 48.41
C LEU A 984 13.46 -4.44 49.25
N GLU A 985 13.76 -3.79 50.37
CA GLU A 985 14.86 -4.18 51.25
C GLU A 985 14.62 -5.53 51.94
N SER A 986 13.37 -5.85 52.29
CA SER A 986 13.02 -7.13 52.92
C SER A 986 13.25 -8.33 51.99
N LEU A 987 13.20 -8.12 50.67
CA LEU A 987 13.48 -9.14 49.67
C LEU A 987 14.99 -9.31 49.38
N ALA A 988 15.82 -8.33 49.76
CA ALA A 988 17.24 -8.35 49.44
C ALA A 988 17.95 -9.53 50.14
N GLY A 989 18.58 -10.41 49.36
CA GLY A 989 19.25 -11.61 49.87
C GLY A 989 18.34 -12.82 50.07
N SER A 990 17.04 -12.70 49.76
CA SER A 990 16.12 -13.84 49.75
C SER A 990 16.38 -14.76 48.54
N SER A 991 16.10 -16.06 48.70
CA SER A 991 16.24 -17.05 47.62
C SER A 991 15.23 -16.84 46.48
N GLU A 992 14.11 -16.20 46.80
CA GLU A 992 12.93 -15.94 45.99
C GLU A 992 13.21 -14.92 44.87
N VAL A 993 14.26 -14.10 45.02
CA VAL A 993 14.62 -13.07 44.03
C VAL A 993 15.94 -13.37 43.30
N ALA A 994 16.46 -14.61 43.41
CA ALA A 994 17.77 -14.98 42.88
C ALA A 994 17.93 -14.67 41.38
N SER A 995 16.88 -14.86 40.57
CA SER A 995 16.85 -14.58 39.13
C SER A 995 16.95 -13.09 38.79
N HIS A 996 16.60 -12.20 39.72
CA HIS A 996 16.56 -10.75 39.52
C HIS A 996 17.31 -9.97 40.62
N ALA A 997 18.25 -10.62 41.31
CA ALA A 997 18.95 -10.04 42.46
C ALA A 997 19.76 -8.78 42.10
N ASP A 998 20.34 -8.73 40.89
CA ASP A 998 21.09 -7.56 40.43
C ASP A 998 20.18 -6.37 40.09
N LEU A 999 19.01 -6.63 39.50
CA LEU A 999 18.03 -5.59 39.25
C LEU A 999 17.45 -5.05 40.56
N LEU A 1000 17.10 -5.93 41.52
CA LEU A 1000 16.65 -5.51 42.85
C LEU A 1000 17.71 -4.66 43.55
N TRP A 1001 18.98 -5.09 43.52
CA TRP A 1001 20.09 -4.30 44.06
C TRP A 1001 20.16 -2.92 43.40
N TRP A 1002 20.11 -2.85 42.07
CA TRP A 1002 20.15 -1.59 41.33
C TRP A 1002 19.00 -0.67 41.73
N THR A 1003 17.77 -1.21 41.81
CA THR A 1003 16.57 -0.45 42.20
C THR A 1003 16.70 0.13 43.60
N ILE A 1004 17.17 -0.65 44.59
CA ILE A 1004 17.38 -0.16 45.97
C ILE A 1004 18.43 0.95 46.01
N GLN A 1005 19.57 0.76 45.33
CA GLN A 1005 20.63 1.78 45.32
C GLN A 1005 20.16 3.08 44.66
N ASN A 1006 19.50 2.98 43.51
CA ASN A 1006 19.00 4.13 42.77
C ASN A 1006 17.89 4.86 43.55
N TYR A 1007 17.00 4.13 44.23
CA TYR A 1007 15.98 4.71 45.09
C TYR A 1007 16.61 5.56 46.21
N LYS A 1008 17.61 5.02 46.91
CA LYS A 1008 18.32 5.73 47.99
C LYS A 1008 19.10 6.93 47.48
N GLU A 1009 19.73 6.81 46.32
CA GLU A 1009 20.45 7.92 45.67
C GLU A 1009 19.51 9.08 45.36
N ILE A 1010 18.38 8.79 44.71
CA ILE A 1010 17.40 9.81 44.33
C ILE A 1010 16.72 10.41 45.56
N GLN A 1011 16.41 9.60 46.59
CA GLN A 1011 15.88 10.10 47.86
C GLN A 1011 16.82 11.14 48.51
N ARG A 1012 18.14 10.92 48.45
CA ARG A 1012 19.14 11.91 48.93
C ARG A 1012 19.18 13.16 48.05
N LEU A 1013 19.10 13.01 46.72
CA LEU A 1013 19.09 14.13 45.79
C LEU A 1013 17.84 15.01 45.97
N SER A 1014 16.67 14.40 46.10
CA SER A 1014 15.40 15.11 46.38
C SER A 1014 15.42 15.86 47.71
N ALA A 1015 16.12 15.32 48.73
CA ALA A 1015 16.27 15.99 50.03
C ALA A 1015 17.27 17.16 50.01
N THR A 1016 18.26 17.15 49.11
CA THR A 1016 19.35 18.14 49.06
C THR A 1016 19.20 19.21 47.97
N GLY A 1017 18.24 19.04 47.05
CA GLY A 1017 17.88 20.04 46.02
C GLY A 1017 18.93 20.26 44.92
N HIS A 1018 19.98 19.44 44.83
CA HIS A 1018 21.05 19.58 43.82
C HIS A 1018 20.83 18.61 42.65
N THR A 1019 20.73 19.14 41.43
CA THR A 1019 20.69 18.35 40.19
C THR A 1019 22.10 17.85 39.81
N THR A 1020 22.21 16.59 39.39
CA THR A 1020 23.46 16.00 38.89
C THR A 1020 23.79 16.53 37.50
N GLU A 1021 24.50 17.66 37.41
CA GLU A 1021 25.02 18.19 36.14
C GLU A 1021 26.42 17.67 35.76
N LYS A 1022 26.93 16.60 36.41
CA LYS A 1022 28.24 16.02 36.09
C LYS A 1022 28.17 14.52 35.82
N ARG A 1023 27.76 14.15 34.61
CA ARG A 1023 28.10 12.83 34.02
C ARG A 1023 28.14 12.88 32.48
N LYS A 1024 29.09 13.65 31.94
CA LYS A 1024 29.68 13.44 30.60
C LYS A 1024 31.19 13.67 30.69
N LYS A 1025 31.92 12.61 31.00
CA LYS A 1025 33.37 12.37 30.80
C LYS A 1025 33.76 11.21 31.72
N VAL A 1026 33.64 9.98 31.22
CA VAL A 1026 34.75 9.06 30.89
C VAL A 1026 34.16 8.03 29.92
#